data_AF-A0A2E0V352-F1
#
_entry.id   AF-A0A2E0V352-F1
#
_cell.length_a   1.000
_cell.length_b   1.000
_cell.length_c   1.000
_cell.angle_alpha   90.00
_cell.angle_beta   90.00
_cell.angle_gamma   90.00
#
_symmetry.space_group_name_H-M   'P 1'
#
loop_
_entity.id
_entity.type
_entity.pdbx_description
1 polymer ?
#
loop_
_entity_poly.entity_id
_entity_poly.type
_entity_poly.pdbx_seq_one_letter_code
_entity_poly.pdbx_strand_id
1 'polypeptide(L)'
;MKPLIPVILFSTFLCAPSLCSEESGKGPLSWSHLPALPDEEGFAGAFAGIVTNKDTEKDYLVVAGGANFPKGRPWEKEKNPEKVYYDLAFKLEMGAEDASWEKIEGPLGERLGYGMSVTLPKRGSTLFIGGKEQAATDAVWEVTADQSGKLTFAPRLKYPLPIVEGVAGVVGETVIVVGGATNREGGGFRTVQEAYMLDTSKGDGEWKWESLPWPEAGKDEMARGRVYAVAGVRADLFYMFGGRDYAGSADPAPGRVHQEKLDILSDCYALGLKGGNPEWKRLKDLPQGMSAAPSAALPVGVSHLLMLGGVSAEYWRQQFEDRPELNGAGESHPGFESHLWAYDTITDTWAAAGELPEKLKDVPVSVPVTTPVVEWKNRFIVPTGEIKPGIRSPQVLIAQVEKLDSRLGMLNWIVVGVYLAGMVGIGYWFMRREASATTEAYFRGGQKIPFLVAGLSIFATVLSSITFMSIPARAYGGDITWYIGQLAMLVLIPVVVFFYLPFFRKLDLTSAYLYLERRFNLGVRLFGSFSFMFAHVGRIAIVLYLPAVALSAVSNINIYAAIIIIGLLCVVYTVMGGIEAVVWTDAIQAVVLLGGAILCFILVVTRLDGGIGELFSIANSDSKLLQNLTFEWNIKDGTTTGLVIFLAFGFNSLIQYTSGQDVVQRYVTTKDIGGARKSLWTTMWMSVCFSIVFFLLGTALYAFYKTQPALLDPAMERNDGILPFFIMQQLPAGVAGLIIAAVFAASQSSISSSLNSIATAWTKDVDSRLVRPGASDEEYLRAAKWVVIIVGLLGIGGAALVAAANIKNAFDTFMGIIGLATGSLGGIFAMGVFTRRGNGRGAMIGAVTGIVVVGFIKFAEKIGIVAEKIQVAGILNAFIGFTSCLVVGYLASLATGGGTEQGEELSIHGKAGG
;
A
#
# COMPACT_ATOMS: atom_id res chain seq x y z
N MET A 1 23.42 -16.11 -40.97
CA MET A 1 22.49 -14.95 -40.98
C MET A 1 21.00 -15.32 -40.76
N LYS A 2 20.54 -16.57 -41.00
CA LYS A 2 19.15 -16.98 -40.76
C LYS A 2 18.65 -17.03 -39.28
N PRO A 3 19.47 -17.23 -38.23
CA PRO A 3 18.98 -17.17 -36.85
C PRO A 3 18.94 -15.74 -36.27
N LEU A 4 19.52 -14.73 -36.94
CA LEU A 4 19.45 -13.34 -36.48
C LEU A 4 18.12 -12.67 -36.84
N ILE A 5 17.49 -13.04 -37.95
CA ILE A 5 16.25 -12.39 -38.40
C ILE A 5 15.08 -12.60 -37.42
N PRO A 6 14.84 -13.80 -36.84
CA PRO A 6 13.82 -13.99 -35.82
C PRO A 6 14.13 -13.23 -34.54
N VAL A 7 15.40 -13.16 -34.11
CA VAL A 7 15.82 -12.43 -32.91
C VAL A 7 15.69 -10.92 -33.12
N ILE A 8 16.05 -10.42 -34.29
CA ILE A 8 15.89 -9.03 -34.67
C ILE A 8 14.39 -8.71 -34.72
N LEU A 9 13.58 -9.44 -35.48
CA LEU A 9 12.12 -9.22 -35.55
C LEU A 9 11.43 -9.32 -34.19
N PHE A 10 11.84 -10.26 -33.34
CA PHE A 10 11.32 -10.40 -31.98
C PHE A 10 11.76 -9.23 -31.10
N SER A 11 12.99 -8.74 -31.23
CA SER A 11 13.48 -7.53 -30.55
C SER A 11 12.81 -6.26 -31.07
N THR A 12 12.56 -6.12 -32.38
CA THR A 12 11.85 -4.98 -32.96
C THR A 12 10.38 -4.98 -32.56
N PHE A 13 9.76 -6.16 -32.42
CA PHE A 13 8.39 -6.31 -31.92
C PHE A 13 8.27 -6.00 -30.42
N LEU A 14 9.27 -6.36 -29.61
CA LEU A 14 9.32 -6.07 -28.17
C LEU A 14 9.68 -4.60 -27.86
N CYS A 15 10.46 -3.97 -28.73
CA CYS A 15 10.89 -2.57 -28.62
C CYS A 15 10.04 -1.60 -29.46
N ALA A 16 8.99 -2.09 -30.13
CA ALA A 16 8.08 -1.21 -30.85
C ALA A 16 7.38 -0.26 -29.85
N PRO A 17 7.37 1.06 -30.10
CA PRO A 17 6.58 1.97 -29.28
C PRO A 17 5.12 1.53 -29.33
N SER A 18 4.48 1.50 -28.16
CA SER A 18 3.06 1.20 -28.01
C SER A 18 2.27 2.11 -28.98
N LEU A 19 1.59 1.50 -29.95
CA LEU A 19 0.60 2.20 -30.77
C LEU A 19 -0.59 2.55 -29.85
N CYS A 20 -0.54 3.78 -29.34
CA CYS A 20 -1.57 4.59 -28.70
C CYS A 20 -2.53 3.87 -27.73
N SER A 21 -2.31 4.05 -26.43
CA SER A 21 -3.44 4.45 -25.59
C SER A 21 -3.72 5.91 -25.94
N GLU A 22 -4.92 6.24 -26.42
CA GLU A 22 -5.36 7.62 -26.54
C GLU A 22 -5.08 8.32 -25.20
N GLU A 23 -4.26 9.37 -25.21
CA GLU A 23 -4.19 10.29 -24.08
C GLU A 23 -5.61 10.80 -23.85
N SER A 24 -6.30 10.28 -22.84
CA SER A 24 -7.44 11.00 -22.33
C SER A 24 -6.86 12.29 -21.75
N GLY A 25 -7.02 13.42 -22.42
CA GLY A 25 -6.64 14.75 -21.94
C GLY A 25 -7.43 15.20 -20.69
N LYS A 26 -7.93 14.27 -19.89
CA LYS A 26 -8.59 14.48 -18.61
C LYS A 26 -7.57 14.14 -17.52
N GLY A 27 -7.17 15.14 -16.74
CA GLY A 27 -6.33 14.94 -15.55
C GLY A 27 -6.98 14.03 -14.50
N PRO A 28 -6.31 13.74 -13.37
CA PRO A 28 -6.76 12.78 -12.36
C PRO A 28 -8.00 13.23 -11.56
N LEU A 29 -8.59 14.37 -11.91
CA LEU A 29 -9.68 15.00 -11.18
C LEU A 29 -10.85 15.33 -12.12
N SER A 30 -12.04 14.89 -11.72
CA SER A 30 -13.32 15.36 -12.23
C SER A 30 -13.79 16.55 -11.41
N TRP A 31 -14.25 17.61 -12.07
CA TRP A 31 -14.64 18.85 -11.41
C TRP A 31 -16.13 19.11 -11.52
N SER A 32 -16.71 19.64 -10.45
CA SER A 32 -18.09 20.15 -10.38
C SER A 32 -18.15 21.33 -9.41
N HIS A 33 -19.34 21.86 -9.13
CA HIS A 33 -19.53 22.99 -8.22
C HIS A 33 -20.61 22.69 -7.18
N LEU A 34 -20.44 23.29 -6.00
CA LEU A 34 -21.50 23.45 -5.00
C LEU A 34 -22.22 24.79 -5.25
N PRO A 35 -23.37 25.05 -4.60
CA PRO A 35 -23.98 26.37 -4.64
C PRO A 35 -22.96 27.47 -4.31
N ALA A 36 -22.94 28.55 -5.09
CA ALA A 36 -22.04 29.67 -4.84
C ALA A 36 -22.30 30.28 -3.45
N LEU A 37 -21.25 30.82 -2.82
CA LEU A 37 -21.41 31.56 -1.57
C LEU A 37 -22.36 32.74 -1.80
N PRO A 38 -23.22 33.07 -0.82
CA PRO A 38 -24.20 34.15 -0.94
C PRO A 38 -23.53 35.52 -0.74
N ASP A 39 -22.62 35.86 -1.65
CA ASP A 39 -21.90 37.13 -1.78
C ASP A 39 -21.62 37.40 -3.27
N GLU A 40 -21.63 38.67 -3.69
CA GLU A 40 -21.45 39.03 -5.09
C GLU A 40 -19.99 38.89 -5.56
N GLU A 41 -19.02 39.14 -4.67
CA GLU A 41 -17.59 39.19 -4.99
C GLU A 41 -16.87 37.90 -4.56
N GLY A 42 -17.31 37.28 -3.46
CA GLY A 42 -16.57 36.25 -2.75
C GLY A 42 -15.47 36.82 -1.87
N PHE A 43 -14.63 35.94 -1.32
CA PHE A 43 -13.64 36.29 -0.29
C PHE A 43 -12.28 35.67 -0.57
N ALA A 44 -11.20 36.42 -0.36
CA ALA A 44 -9.84 35.88 -0.34
C ALA A 44 -9.38 35.67 1.11
N GLY A 45 -8.61 34.60 1.36
CA GLY A 45 -8.13 34.26 2.71
C GLY A 45 -9.25 33.85 3.68
N ALA A 46 -10.34 33.26 3.19
CA ALA A 46 -11.37 32.71 4.08
C ALA A 46 -10.84 31.45 4.80
N PHE A 47 -11.36 31.19 5.99
CA PHE A 47 -11.20 29.91 6.68
C PHE A 47 -12.23 28.91 6.16
N ALA A 48 -11.89 27.62 6.13
CA ALA A 48 -12.88 26.60 5.82
C ALA A 48 -12.57 25.22 6.43
N GLY A 49 -13.62 24.43 6.66
CA GLY A 49 -13.49 23.04 7.11
C GLY A 49 -14.84 22.32 7.22
N ILE A 50 -14.78 21.02 7.52
CA ILE A 50 -15.98 20.20 7.80
C ILE A 50 -16.24 20.14 9.30
N VAL A 51 -17.50 20.29 9.68
CA VAL A 51 -17.98 20.04 11.03
C VAL A 51 -19.01 18.92 10.97
N THR A 52 -18.78 17.85 11.71
CA THR A 52 -19.68 16.68 11.73
C THR A 52 -20.46 16.68 13.04
N ASN A 53 -21.78 16.76 12.95
CA ASN A 53 -22.64 16.57 14.10
C ASN A 53 -22.63 15.09 14.51
N LYS A 54 -22.11 14.80 15.70
CA LYS A 54 -21.94 13.42 16.20
C LYS A 54 -23.25 12.71 16.52
N ASP A 55 -24.32 13.46 16.79
CA ASP A 55 -25.62 12.89 17.14
C ASP A 55 -26.44 12.53 15.90
N THR A 56 -26.29 13.29 14.81
CA THR A 56 -27.07 13.12 13.56
C THR A 56 -26.25 12.56 12.40
N GLU A 57 -24.93 12.48 12.54
CA GLU A 57 -23.96 12.12 11.48
C GLU A 57 -24.01 13.03 10.24
N LYS A 58 -24.58 14.23 10.38
CA LYS A 58 -24.61 15.25 9.33
C LYS A 58 -23.30 16.01 9.26
N ASP A 59 -22.82 16.24 8.04
CA ASP A 59 -21.62 17.01 7.75
C ASP A 59 -21.98 18.42 7.27
N TYR A 60 -21.31 19.44 7.80
CA TYR A 60 -21.48 20.84 7.41
C TYR A 60 -20.16 21.40 6.88
N LEU A 61 -20.20 21.97 5.67
CA LEU A 61 -19.11 22.82 5.18
C LEU A 61 -19.26 24.21 5.80
N VAL A 62 -18.23 24.66 6.48
CA VAL A 62 -18.16 25.99 7.10
C VAL A 62 -17.13 26.82 6.35
N VAL A 63 -17.50 28.02 5.92
CA VAL A 63 -16.59 29.03 5.36
C VAL A 63 -16.73 30.30 6.19
N ALA A 64 -15.64 30.85 6.71
CA ALA A 64 -15.69 32.01 7.60
C ALA A 64 -14.62 33.06 7.29
N GLY A 65 -14.92 34.32 7.62
CA GLY A 65 -14.04 35.45 7.44
C GLY A 65 -13.66 35.70 5.97
N GLY A 66 -12.42 36.15 5.76
CA GLY A 66 -11.88 36.55 4.47
C GLY A 66 -12.06 38.04 4.18
N ALA A 67 -11.54 38.46 3.02
CA ALA A 67 -11.52 39.86 2.62
C ALA A 67 -11.77 40.06 1.12
N ASN A 68 -12.42 41.17 0.78
CA ASN A 68 -12.69 41.59 -0.59
C ASN A 68 -12.63 43.12 -0.76
N PHE A 69 -13.00 43.61 -1.96
CA PHE A 69 -12.88 45.01 -2.36
C PHE A 69 -14.24 45.56 -2.85
N PRO A 70 -15.16 45.92 -1.93
CA PRO A 70 -16.54 46.23 -2.28
C PRO A 70 -16.71 47.60 -2.97
N LYS A 71 -15.71 48.49 -2.91
CA LYS A 71 -15.77 49.86 -3.45
C LYS A 71 -15.06 50.06 -4.79
N GLY A 72 -14.42 49.03 -5.35
CA GLY A 72 -13.62 49.12 -6.57
C GLY A 72 -12.32 48.32 -6.47
N ARG A 73 -11.64 48.07 -7.59
CA ARG A 73 -10.44 47.22 -7.65
C ARG A 73 -9.18 47.99 -7.21
N PRO A 74 -8.12 47.31 -6.73
CA PRO A 74 -6.93 47.97 -6.18
C PRO A 74 -6.23 48.99 -7.12
N TRP A 75 -6.36 48.82 -8.43
CA TRP A 75 -5.78 49.72 -9.43
C TRP A 75 -6.67 50.92 -9.80
N GLU A 76 -7.95 50.90 -9.43
CA GLU A 76 -8.93 51.97 -9.73
C GLU A 76 -8.85 53.07 -8.67
N LYS A 77 -7.71 53.77 -8.59
CA LYS A 77 -7.41 54.75 -7.53
C LYS A 77 -8.50 55.82 -7.37
N GLU A 78 -9.17 56.19 -8.46
CA GLU A 78 -10.29 57.13 -8.51
C GLU A 78 -11.53 56.66 -7.73
N LYS A 79 -11.70 55.36 -7.53
CA LYS A 79 -12.81 54.77 -6.75
C LYS A 79 -12.49 54.63 -5.26
N ASN A 80 -11.29 55.02 -4.84
CA ASN A 80 -10.77 54.86 -3.47
C ASN A 80 -10.99 53.42 -2.94
N PRO A 81 -10.42 52.41 -3.61
CA PRO A 81 -10.65 51.01 -3.30
C PRO A 81 -10.11 50.66 -1.92
N GLU A 82 -10.97 50.15 -1.04
CA GLU A 82 -10.62 49.77 0.33
C GLU A 82 -10.78 48.26 0.48
N LYS A 83 -9.77 47.60 1.05
CA LYS A 83 -9.84 46.18 1.39
C LYS A 83 -10.62 46.02 2.70
N VAL A 84 -11.74 45.31 2.64
CA VAL A 84 -12.61 45.08 3.79
C VAL A 84 -12.46 43.64 4.27
N TYR A 85 -12.29 43.47 5.57
CA TYR A 85 -12.25 42.18 6.26
C TYR A 85 -13.60 41.92 6.92
N TYR A 86 -14.00 40.65 6.98
CA TYR A 86 -15.34 40.27 7.42
C TYR A 86 -15.31 39.38 8.66
N ASP A 87 -16.35 39.52 9.49
CA ASP A 87 -16.69 38.59 10.56
C ASP A 87 -18.04 37.95 10.21
N LEU A 88 -17.99 37.07 9.21
CA LEU A 88 -19.12 36.35 8.65
C LEU A 88 -18.76 34.87 8.61
N ALA A 89 -19.74 33.99 8.79
CA ALA A 89 -19.61 32.59 8.43
C ALA A 89 -20.80 32.12 7.61
N PHE A 90 -20.55 31.11 6.79
CA PHE A 90 -21.52 30.45 5.93
C PHE A 90 -21.48 28.96 6.22
N LYS A 91 -22.64 28.36 6.39
CA LYS A 91 -22.82 26.93 6.66
C LYS A 91 -23.63 26.29 5.53
N LEU A 92 -23.15 25.17 5.00
CA LEU A 92 -23.85 24.36 4.00
C LEU A 92 -23.94 22.91 4.50
N GLU A 93 -25.15 22.32 4.51
CA GLU A 93 -25.31 20.88 4.79
C GLU A 93 -24.86 20.05 3.59
N MET A 94 -23.85 19.21 3.79
CA MET A 94 -23.23 18.44 2.73
C MET A 94 -24.05 17.19 2.41
N GLY A 95 -24.35 16.98 1.12
CA GLY A 95 -25.08 15.81 0.62
C GLY A 95 -26.60 15.95 0.60
N ALA A 96 -27.15 17.09 1.01
CA ALA A 96 -28.57 17.40 0.82
C ALA A 96 -28.87 17.78 -0.65
N GLU A 97 -30.01 17.33 -1.18
CA GLU A 97 -30.41 17.61 -2.58
C GLU A 97 -30.64 19.11 -2.84
N ASP A 98 -31.25 19.81 -1.88
CA ASP A 98 -31.53 21.26 -1.94
C ASP A 98 -30.70 22.05 -0.91
N ALA A 99 -29.40 21.73 -0.82
CA ALA A 99 -28.51 22.40 0.12
C ALA A 99 -28.47 23.93 -0.14
N SER A 100 -28.71 24.71 0.91
CA SER A 100 -28.65 26.18 0.86
C SER A 100 -27.73 26.72 1.95
N TRP A 101 -27.12 27.87 1.69
CA TRP A 101 -26.20 28.51 2.62
C TRP A 101 -26.96 29.22 3.74
N GLU A 102 -26.62 28.92 4.98
CA GLU A 102 -27.01 29.68 6.16
C GLU A 102 -25.91 30.69 6.50
N LYS A 103 -26.26 31.97 6.57
CA LYS A 103 -25.33 33.06 6.95
C LYS A 103 -25.38 33.30 8.45
N ILE A 104 -24.19 33.45 9.06
CA ILE A 104 -23.99 33.70 10.48
C ILE A 104 -23.17 34.99 10.62
N GLU A 105 -23.69 35.94 11.39
CA GLU A 105 -23.09 37.26 11.61
C GLU A 105 -22.30 37.29 12.92
N GLY A 106 -21.10 37.88 12.90
CA GLY A 106 -20.26 38.04 14.09
C GLY A 106 -19.74 36.76 14.77
N PRO A 107 -19.50 35.62 14.07
CA PRO A 107 -19.16 34.36 14.73
C PRO A 107 -17.78 34.36 15.42
N LEU A 108 -16.80 35.09 14.90
CA LEU A 108 -15.43 35.11 15.43
C LEU A 108 -15.26 36.18 16.51
N GLY A 109 -16.07 37.24 16.47
CA GLY A 109 -15.98 38.41 17.34
C GLY A 109 -14.98 39.47 16.85
N GLU A 110 -14.29 39.20 15.75
CA GLU A 110 -13.34 40.10 15.09
C GLU A 110 -13.31 39.84 13.57
N ARG A 111 -13.05 40.88 12.79
CA ARG A 111 -12.97 40.79 11.32
C ARG A 111 -11.64 40.21 10.92
N LEU A 112 -11.61 39.09 10.22
CA LEU A 112 -10.35 38.37 9.95
C LEU A 112 -10.32 37.71 8.59
N GLY A 113 -9.12 37.61 8.03
CA GLY A 113 -8.82 36.73 6.92
C GLY A 113 -7.35 36.32 6.90
N TYR A 114 -6.99 35.46 5.95
CA TYR A 114 -5.65 34.93 5.72
C TYR A 114 -5.07 34.14 6.90
N GLY A 115 -5.93 33.58 7.77
CA GLY A 115 -5.48 32.60 8.76
C GLY A 115 -5.42 31.19 8.18
N MET A 116 -5.26 30.19 9.05
CA MET A 116 -5.17 28.78 8.67
C MET A 116 -6.37 28.01 9.20
N SER A 117 -6.78 26.95 8.50
CA SER A 117 -7.86 26.09 8.94
C SER A 117 -7.54 24.61 8.76
N VAL A 118 -8.00 23.78 9.70
CA VAL A 118 -7.86 22.32 9.66
C VAL A 118 -9.13 21.62 10.15
N THR A 119 -9.56 20.58 9.45
CA THR A 119 -10.65 19.71 9.90
C THR A 119 -10.11 18.64 10.86
N LEU A 120 -10.84 18.33 11.93
CA LEU A 120 -10.54 17.30 12.93
C LEU A 120 -11.60 16.17 12.87
N PRO A 121 -11.48 15.18 11.96
CA PRO A 121 -12.54 14.21 11.68
C PRO A 121 -12.99 13.40 12.89
N LYS A 122 -12.06 12.91 13.72
CA LYS A 122 -12.38 12.13 14.94
C LYS A 122 -13.13 12.96 15.98
N ARG A 123 -12.87 14.26 16.02
CA ARG A 123 -13.56 15.19 16.93
C ARG A 123 -14.89 15.68 16.35
N GLY A 124 -15.06 15.63 15.03
CA GLY A 124 -16.23 16.18 14.34
C GLY A 124 -16.21 17.72 14.30
N SER A 125 -15.04 18.34 14.41
CA SER A 125 -14.86 19.78 14.53
C SER A 125 -13.82 20.31 13.54
N THR A 126 -13.68 21.63 13.46
CA THR A 126 -12.64 22.31 12.67
C THR A 126 -11.96 23.37 13.52
N LEU A 127 -10.65 23.60 13.33
CA LEU A 127 -9.92 24.70 13.95
C LEU A 127 -9.65 25.82 12.95
N PHE A 128 -9.84 27.06 13.39
CA PHE A 128 -9.40 28.28 12.71
C PHE A 128 -8.31 28.94 13.55
N ILE A 129 -7.17 29.25 12.93
CA ILE A 129 -5.92 29.62 13.62
C ILE A 129 -5.37 30.91 13.02
N GLY A 130 -5.17 31.92 13.86
CA GLY A 130 -4.58 33.20 13.47
C GLY A 130 -5.47 34.01 12.52
N GLY A 131 -4.86 34.84 11.69
CA GLY A 131 -5.56 35.75 10.77
C GLY A 131 -5.14 37.21 10.98
N LYS A 132 -5.64 38.11 10.13
CA LYS A 132 -5.46 39.56 10.29
C LYS A 132 -6.65 40.38 9.79
N GLU A 133 -6.76 41.59 10.32
CA GLU A 133 -7.34 42.76 9.66
C GLU A 133 -6.23 43.77 9.38
N GLN A 134 -5.73 44.44 10.43
CA GLN A 134 -4.54 45.31 10.37
C GLN A 134 -3.31 44.63 10.99
N ALA A 135 -3.50 43.94 12.12
CA ALA A 135 -2.47 43.17 12.80
C ALA A 135 -2.82 41.68 12.83
N ALA A 136 -1.81 40.84 12.95
CA ALA A 136 -2.02 39.41 13.16
C ALA A 136 -2.66 39.16 14.54
N THR A 137 -3.49 38.12 14.63
CA THR A 137 -4.06 37.61 15.90
C THR A 137 -3.42 36.26 16.27
N ASP A 138 -3.40 35.96 17.56
CA ASP A 138 -2.98 34.65 18.12
C ASP A 138 -4.19 33.76 18.44
N ALA A 139 -5.40 34.20 18.09
CA ALA A 139 -6.63 33.51 18.42
C ALA A 139 -6.77 32.17 17.66
N VAL A 140 -7.40 31.21 18.35
CA VAL A 140 -7.73 29.89 17.83
C VAL A 140 -9.16 29.57 18.20
N TRP A 141 -10.00 29.29 17.21
CA TRP A 141 -11.39 28.87 17.41
C TRP A 141 -11.56 27.42 17.02
N GLU A 142 -12.27 26.65 17.85
CA GLU A 142 -12.84 25.37 17.45
C GLU A 142 -14.30 25.56 17.07
N VAL A 143 -14.66 25.07 15.90
CA VAL A 143 -16.02 25.11 15.36
C VAL A 143 -16.65 23.74 15.55
N THR A 144 -17.77 23.70 16.27
CA THR A 144 -18.54 22.47 16.54
C THR A 144 -20.02 22.68 16.22
N ALA A 145 -20.74 21.61 15.89
CA ALA A 145 -22.20 21.63 15.74
C ALA A 145 -22.87 21.01 16.98
N ASP A 146 -23.92 21.65 17.49
CA ASP A 146 -24.79 21.07 18.52
C ASP A 146 -25.83 20.10 17.93
N GLN A 147 -26.68 19.51 18.78
CA GLN A 147 -27.74 18.59 18.37
C GLN A 147 -28.70 19.15 17.31
N SER A 148 -28.91 20.48 17.30
CA SER A 148 -29.77 21.15 16.32
C SER A 148 -29.06 21.46 15.00
N GLY A 149 -27.74 21.22 14.90
CA GLY A 149 -26.92 21.62 13.75
C GLY A 149 -26.52 23.08 13.79
N LYS A 150 -26.66 23.76 14.94
CA LYS A 150 -26.18 25.13 15.13
C LYS A 150 -24.68 25.11 15.40
N LEU A 151 -23.93 25.96 14.70
CA LEU A 151 -22.49 26.08 14.87
C LEU A 151 -22.15 26.93 16.11
N THR A 152 -21.12 26.52 16.82
CA THR A 152 -20.49 27.25 17.92
C THR A 152 -19.02 27.47 17.59
N PHE A 153 -18.54 28.71 17.72
CA PHE A 153 -17.16 29.11 17.48
C PHE A 153 -16.50 29.39 18.82
N ALA A 154 -15.94 28.36 19.45
CA ALA A 154 -15.42 28.45 20.80
C ALA A 154 -13.92 28.83 20.77
N PRO A 155 -13.49 29.91 21.44
CA PRO A 155 -12.08 30.18 21.65
C PRO A 155 -11.41 29.03 22.41
N ARG A 156 -10.22 28.62 21.97
CA ARG A 156 -9.41 27.56 22.58
C ARG A 156 -8.11 28.14 23.15
N LEU A 157 -7.02 27.39 23.02
CA LEU A 157 -5.69 27.85 23.42
C LEU A 157 -5.13 28.80 22.36
N LYS A 158 -4.67 29.98 22.79
CA LYS A 158 -3.95 30.93 21.93
C LYS A 158 -2.73 30.28 21.28
N TYR A 159 -2.50 30.58 20.01
CA TYR A 159 -1.28 30.24 19.32
C TYR A 159 -0.09 30.96 19.98
N PRO A 160 1.15 30.40 20.00
CA PRO A 160 2.27 30.97 20.75
C PRO A 160 2.70 32.39 20.34
N LEU A 161 2.29 32.84 19.15
CA LEU A 161 2.51 34.19 18.64
C LEU A 161 1.35 34.62 17.73
N PRO A 162 1.14 35.92 17.49
CA PRO A 162 0.19 36.34 16.47
C PRO A 162 0.68 35.97 15.07
N ILE A 163 -0.14 35.27 14.27
CA ILE A 163 0.28 34.66 13.01
C ILE A 163 -0.74 34.83 11.88
N VAL A 164 -0.26 34.90 10.65
CA VAL A 164 -1.07 34.97 9.44
C VAL A 164 -0.35 34.28 8.26
N GLU A 165 -1.09 33.85 7.25
CA GLU A 165 -0.57 33.35 5.96
C GLU A 165 0.40 32.15 6.08
N GLY A 166 0.37 31.44 7.21
CA GLY A 166 1.08 30.19 7.39
C GLY A 166 0.36 29.04 6.72
N VAL A 167 0.78 27.82 7.05
CA VAL A 167 0.12 26.62 6.58
C VAL A 167 -0.08 25.61 7.70
N ALA A 168 -1.17 24.85 7.65
CA ALA A 168 -1.52 23.89 8.67
C ALA A 168 -2.03 22.57 8.07
N GLY A 169 -1.85 21.48 8.80
CA GLY A 169 -2.30 20.14 8.41
C GLY A 169 -2.41 19.21 9.62
N VAL A 170 -3.08 18.08 9.46
CA VAL A 170 -3.35 17.14 10.55
C VAL A 170 -2.71 15.79 10.26
N VAL A 171 -1.69 15.43 11.04
CA VAL A 171 -1.04 14.12 11.00
C VAL A 171 -1.59 13.28 12.14
N GLY A 172 -2.40 12.26 11.83
CA GLY A 172 -3.11 11.47 12.84
C GLY A 172 -4.13 12.32 13.60
N GLU A 173 -3.82 12.68 14.86
CA GLU A 173 -4.60 13.61 15.70
C GLU A 173 -3.79 14.83 16.11
N THR A 174 -2.62 15.04 15.48
CA THR A 174 -1.72 16.15 15.76
C THR A 174 -1.87 17.21 14.67
N VAL A 175 -2.26 18.42 15.07
CA VAL A 175 -2.29 19.59 14.20
C VAL A 175 -0.87 20.15 14.13
N ILE A 176 -0.38 20.39 12.93
CA ILE A 176 0.93 21.01 12.68
C ILE A 176 0.67 22.35 12.00
N VAL A 177 1.35 23.39 12.47
CA VAL A 177 1.33 24.74 11.90
C VAL A 177 2.76 25.16 11.61
N VAL A 178 3.03 25.61 10.39
CA VAL A 178 4.39 25.93 9.92
C VAL A 178 4.42 27.28 9.23
N GLY A 179 5.39 28.11 9.61
CA GLY A 179 5.66 29.39 8.98
C GLY A 179 4.52 30.39 9.19
N GLY A 180 4.40 31.32 8.24
CA GLY A 180 3.51 32.47 8.31
C GLY A 180 4.28 33.77 8.49
N ALA A 181 3.55 34.84 8.77
CA ALA A 181 4.10 36.15 9.07
C ALA A 181 3.49 36.75 10.33
N THR A 182 4.26 37.62 10.98
CA THR A 182 3.84 38.35 12.17
C THR A 182 4.26 39.82 12.07
N ASN A 183 3.56 40.68 12.80
CA ASN A 183 3.91 42.09 12.99
C ASN A 183 4.03 42.47 14.48
N ARG A 184 4.32 41.48 15.33
CA ARG A 184 4.41 41.55 16.80
C ARG A 184 5.33 42.67 17.33
N GLU A 185 6.41 43.00 16.63
CA GLU A 185 7.42 43.98 17.08
C GLU A 185 7.18 45.41 16.58
N GLY A 186 6.07 45.66 15.86
CA GLY A 186 5.83 46.91 15.15
C GLY A 186 6.56 46.99 13.80
N GLY A 187 6.01 47.77 12.87
CA GLY A 187 6.46 47.82 11.47
C GLY A 187 5.67 46.90 10.53
N GLY A 188 6.24 46.56 9.37
CA GLY A 188 5.61 45.67 8.38
C GLY A 188 5.64 44.19 8.79
N PHE A 189 4.83 43.37 8.11
CA PHE A 189 4.84 41.92 8.31
C PHE A 189 6.21 41.32 7.98
N ARG A 190 6.68 40.42 8.84
CA ARG A 190 7.90 39.62 8.63
C ARG A 190 7.54 38.15 8.69
N THR A 191 8.13 37.36 7.81
CA THR A 191 8.03 35.91 7.84
C THR A 191 8.68 35.34 9.10
N VAL A 192 8.12 34.24 9.61
CA VAL A 192 8.65 33.53 10.77
C VAL A 192 9.27 32.20 10.36
N GLN A 193 10.29 31.78 11.12
CA GLN A 193 10.93 30.46 11.03
C GLN A 193 10.52 29.60 12.23
N GLU A 194 9.22 29.53 12.48
CA GLU A 194 8.66 28.79 13.61
C GLU A 194 7.64 27.76 13.13
N ALA A 195 7.65 26.60 13.78
CA ALA A 195 6.70 25.53 13.55
C ALA A 195 6.23 24.99 14.91
N TYR A 196 4.95 24.65 15.01
CA TYR A 196 4.35 24.15 16.25
C TYR A 196 3.41 22.99 15.96
N MET A 197 3.27 22.10 16.94
CA MET A 197 2.30 21.03 16.92
C MET A 197 1.34 21.09 18.12
N LEU A 198 0.14 20.57 17.94
CA LEU A 198 -0.89 20.45 18.96
C LEU A 198 -1.54 19.07 18.88
N ASP A 199 -1.39 18.27 19.92
CA ASP A 199 -2.04 16.96 20.04
C ASP A 199 -3.50 17.10 20.49
N THR A 200 -4.43 16.89 19.55
CA THR A 200 -5.87 17.04 19.78
C THR A 200 -6.56 15.77 20.29
N SER A 201 -5.81 14.67 20.44
CA SER A 201 -6.31 13.43 21.06
C SER A 201 -6.51 13.57 22.57
N LYS A 202 -5.78 14.51 23.19
CA LYS A 202 -5.92 14.86 24.61
C LYS A 202 -7.21 15.64 24.88
N GLY A 203 -7.63 15.64 26.14
CA GLY A 203 -8.78 16.42 26.59
C GLY A 203 -8.54 17.93 26.40
N ASP A 204 -9.62 18.71 26.25
CA ASP A 204 -9.57 20.14 25.92
C ASP A 204 -8.67 20.97 26.87
N GLY A 205 -8.63 20.61 28.16
CA GLY A 205 -7.81 21.29 29.17
C GLY A 205 -6.32 20.91 29.16
N GLU A 206 -5.92 19.93 28.35
CA GLU A 206 -4.55 19.42 28.22
C GLU A 206 -3.88 19.82 26.90
N TRP A 207 -4.62 20.54 26.05
CA TRP A 207 -4.09 21.07 24.79
C TRP A 207 -2.95 22.04 25.07
N LYS A 208 -1.81 21.80 24.41
CA LYS A 208 -0.63 22.64 24.52
C LYS A 208 0.11 22.65 23.18
N TRP A 209 0.48 23.84 22.73
CA TRP A 209 1.39 24.01 21.61
C TRP A 209 2.80 23.60 22.01
N GLU A 210 3.41 22.73 21.23
CA GLU A 210 4.78 22.28 21.37
C GLU A 210 5.60 22.75 20.16
N SER A 211 6.77 23.33 20.41
CA SER A 211 7.64 23.81 19.33
C SER A 211 8.23 22.63 18.57
N LEU A 212 8.25 22.75 17.24
CA LEU A 212 8.96 21.86 16.35
C LEU A 212 10.29 22.50 15.90
N PRO A 213 11.29 21.71 15.52
CA PRO A 213 12.48 22.24 14.86
C PRO A 213 12.10 22.88 13.51
N TRP A 214 12.93 23.80 13.03
CA TRP A 214 12.80 24.39 11.70
C TRP A 214 13.70 23.62 10.70
N PRO A 215 13.29 23.42 9.43
CA PRO A 215 14.07 22.63 8.47
C PRO A 215 15.39 23.29 8.07
N GLU A 216 16.37 22.47 7.72
CA GLU A 216 17.65 22.89 7.13
C GLU A 216 17.58 22.85 5.60
N ALA A 217 17.99 23.93 4.93
CA ALA A 217 18.07 24.02 3.47
C ALA A 217 19.31 23.33 2.88
N GLY A 218 20.35 23.17 3.70
CA GLY A 218 21.62 22.55 3.33
C GLY A 218 22.49 22.39 4.58
N LYS A 219 23.72 21.94 4.40
CA LYS A 219 24.64 21.75 5.52
C LYS A 219 24.91 23.11 6.19
N ASP A 220 24.45 23.26 7.44
CA ASP A 220 24.58 24.47 8.26
C ASP A 220 23.81 25.71 7.75
N GLU A 221 22.83 25.54 6.85
CA GLU A 221 21.95 26.63 6.35
C GLU A 221 20.49 26.33 6.68
N MET A 222 19.83 27.22 7.43
CA MET A 222 18.41 27.07 7.76
C MET A 222 17.52 27.41 6.57
N ALA A 223 16.41 26.69 6.41
CA ALA A 223 15.38 27.04 5.46
C ALA A 223 14.84 28.45 5.75
N ARG A 224 14.43 29.16 4.71
CA ARG A 224 13.87 30.51 4.86
C ARG A 224 12.48 30.48 5.48
N GLY A 225 12.16 31.56 6.22
CA GLY A 225 10.80 31.84 6.66
C GLY A 225 9.89 32.00 5.46
N ARG A 226 8.63 31.58 5.58
CA ARG A 226 7.72 31.54 4.43
C ARG A 226 6.27 31.76 4.80
N VAL A 227 5.55 32.44 3.93
CA VAL A 227 4.09 32.56 3.88
C VAL A 227 3.56 31.90 2.62
N TYR A 228 2.27 31.58 2.61
CA TYR A 228 1.56 31.07 1.44
C TYR A 228 2.19 29.81 0.82
N ALA A 229 2.80 28.97 1.66
CA ALA A 229 3.25 27.63 1.30
C ALA A 229 2.04 26.68 1.21
N VAL A 230 2.25 25.51 0.60
CA VAL A 230 1.24 24.45 0.53
C VAL A 230 1.61 23.33 1.49
N ALA A 231 0.65 22.88 2.29
CA ALA A 231 0.81 21.71 3.15
C ALA A 231 0.32 20.47 2.42
N GLY A 232 0.95 19.33 2.67
CA GLY A 232 0.43 18.02 2.31
C GLY A 232 0.47 17.10 3.51
N VAL A 233 -0.45 16.16 3.60
CA VAL A 233 -0.37 15.09 4.60
C VAL A 233 -0.51 13.75 3.91
N ARG A 234 0.48 12.88 4.11
CA ARG A 234 0.47 11.52 3.55
C ARG A 234 1.38 10.58 4.36
N ALA A 235 0.91 9.36 4.59
CA ALA A 235 1.66 8.30 5.26
C ALA A 235 2.28 8.72 6.62
N ASP A 236 1.51 9.45 7.44
CA ASP A 236 1.93 10.00 8.73
C ASP A 236 3.07 11.03 8.67
N LEU A 237 3.29 11.63 7.49
CA LEU A 237 4.23 12.73 7.27
C LEU A 237 3.47 14.00 6.90
N PHE A 238 4.00 15.13 7.37
CA PHE A 238 3.59 16.46 6.95
C PHE A 238 4.55 16.98 5.89
N TYR A 239 4.04 17.54 4.81
CA TYR A 239 4.80 18.09 3.69
C TYR A 239 4.61 19.59 3.61
N MET A 240 5.67 20.30 3.25
CA MET A 240 5.67 21.74 3.04
C MET A 240 6.30 22.04 1.68
N PHE A 241 5.54 22.69 0.80
CA PHE A 241 5.96 23.01 -0.57
C PHE A 241 5.97 24.51 -0.83
N GLY A 242 7.11 25.02 -1.31
CA GLY A 242 7.24 26.39 -1.82
C GLY A 242 6.89 27.45 -0.78
N GLY A 243 6.17 28.47 -1.24
CA GLY A 243 5.80 29.68 -0.49
C GLY A 243 6.59 30.90 -0.96
N ARG A 244 6.50 31.99 -0.19
CA ARG A 244 7.32 33.18 -0.43
C ARG A 244 7.81 33.78 0.88
N ASP A 245 8.91 34.49 0.79
CA ASP A 245 9.54 35.16 1.93
C ASP A 245 9.47 36.69 1.80
N TYR A 246 9.13 37.35 2.91
CA TYR A 246 9.06 38.81 3.05
C TYR A 246 10.42 39.45 3.34
N ALA A 247 11.41 38.66 3.80
CA ALA A 247 12.78 39.12 3.89
C ALA A 247 13.39 39.16 2.48
N GLY A 248 13.66 40.36 1.95
CA GLY A 248 14.38 40.51 0.68
C GLY A 248 15.83 40.03 0.80
N SER A 249 16.31 39.22 -0.14
CA SER A 249 17.72 38.82 -0.26
C SER A 249 18.50 39.77 -1.17
N ALA A 250 19.73 40.16 -0.78
CA ALA A 250 20.63 40.92 -1.65
C ALA A 250 21.41 40.04 -2.64
N ASP A 251 21.51 38.72 -2.38
CA ASP A 251 22.23 37.78 -3.24
C ASP A 251 21.30 37.17 -4.31
N PRO A 252 21.66 37.26 -5.60
CA PRO A 252 20.94 36.61 -6.69
C PRO A 252 21.22 35.10 -6.69
N ALA A 253 20.19 34.29 -6.44
CA ALA A 253 20.25 32.86 -6.74
C ALA A 253 19.53 32.59 -8.08
N PRO A 254 20.09 31.76 -8.98
CA PRO A 254 19.51 31.48 -10.28
C PRO A 254 18.15 30.76 -10.10
N GLY A 255 17.05 31.51 -10.23
CA GLY A 255 15.68 31.05 -10.03
C GLY A 255 14.80 31.99 -9.20
N ARG A 256 15.39 32.84 -8.36
CA ARG A 256 14.64 33.73 -7.44
C ARG A 256 14.14 35.02 -8.13
N VAL A 257 12.91 35.42 -7.82
CA VAL A 257 12.29 36.66 -8.37
C VAL A 257 12.60 37.81 -7.42
N HIS A 258 13.60 38.62 -7.72
CA HIS A 258 14.09 39.63 -6.77
C HIS A 258 13.34 40.97 -6.81
N GLN A 259 12.39 41.13 -7.74
CA GLN A 259 11.97 42.45 -8.21
C GLN A 259 10.93 43.19 -7.34
N GLU A 260 10.56 42.66 -6.17
CA GLU A 260 9.72 43.39 -5.19
C GLU A 260 10.20 43.25 -3.73
N LYS A 261 11.44 42.81 -3.48
CA LYS A 261 11.89 42.37 -2.13
C LYS A 261 11.13 41.15 -1.58
N LEU A 262 10.45 40.40 -2.46
CA LEU A 262 9.71 39.18 -2.15
C LEU A 262 10.30 38.01 -2.91
N ASP A 263 10.79 36.97 -2.22
CA ASP A 263 11.38 35.80 -2.87
C ASP A 263 10.38 34.65 -2.91
N ILE A 264 10.01 34.21 -4.11
CA ILE A 264 9.19 32.99 -4.30
C ILE A 264 10.10 31.76 -4.22
N LEU A 265 9.71 30.79 -3.40
CA LEU A 265 10.50 29.64 -3.03
C LEU A 265 10.07 28.39 -3.79
N SER A 266 11.03 27.53 -4.13
CA SER A 266 10.81 26.21 -4.74
C SER A 266 11.14 25.05 -3.80
N ASP A 267 11.77 25.32 -2.66
CA ASP A 267 12.23 24.28 -1.74
C ASP A 267 11.08 23.54 -1.06
N CYS A 268 11.28 22.24 -0.82
CA CYS A 268 10.25 21.33 -0.32
C CYS A 268 10.79 20.46 0.82
N TYR A 269 9.94 20.15 1.80
CA TYR A 269 10.34 19.42 3.00
C TYR A 269 9.24 18.48 3.49
N ALA A 270 9.64 17.37 4.11
CA ALA A 270 8.76 16.48 4.87
C ALA A 270 9.16 16.45 6.34
N LEU A 271 8.19 16.49 7.25
CA LEU A 271 8.35 16.31 8.68
C LEU A 271 7.78 14.95 9.09
N GLY A 272 8.63 14.13 9.71
CA GLY A 272 8.21 12.91 10.40
C GLY A 272 8.05 13.14 11.90
N LEU A 273 6.96 12.64 12.48
CA LEU A 273 6.72 12.70 13.93
C LEU A 273 7.02 11.38 14.67
N LYS A 274 7.30 10.29 13.93
CA LYS A 274 7.54 8.95 14.52
C LYS A 274 8.96 8.85 15.07
N GLY A 275 9.13 8.20 16.24
CA GLY A 275 10.42 7.97 16.89
C GLY A 275 10.76 8.92 18.04
N GLY A 276 9.81 9.76 18.47
CA GLY A 276 9.94 10.63 19.64
C GLY A 276 10.67 11.96 19.39
N ASN A 277 11.37 12.10 18.26
CA ASN A 277 12.03 13.33 17.84
C ASN A 277 11.53 13.73 16.45
N PRO A 278 10.79 14.84 16.31
CA PRO A 278 10.38 15.35 15.01
C PRO A 278 11.59 15.69 14.13
N GLU A 279 11.62 15.18 12.90
CA GLU A 279 12.75 15.36 11.98
C GLU A 279 12.28 15.82 10.60
N TRP A 280 12.94 16.85 10.07
CA TRP A 280 12.72 17.36 8.72
C TRP A 280 13.66 16.70 7.72
N LYS A 281 13.11 16.32 6.57
CA LYS A 281 13.85 15.84 5.40
C LYS A 281 13.64 16.80 4.23
N ARG A 282 14.73 17.30 3.63
CA ARG A 282 14.68 18.04 2.36
C ARG A 282 14.25 17.11 1.22
N LEU A 283 13.38 17.59 0.36
CA LEU A 283 12.81 16.88 -0.79
C LEU A 283 13.26 17.53 -2.10
N LYS A 284 12.88 16.92 -3.22
CA LYS A 284 13.01 17.51 -4.54
C LYS A 284 12.25 18.83 -4.62
N ASP A 285 12.96 19.89 -4.99
CA ASP A 285 12.38 21.20 -5.23
C ASP A 285 11.29 21.16 -6.30
N LEU A 286 10.29 22.02 -6.15
CA LEU A 286 9.30 22.30 -7.17
C LEU A 286 9.99 22.66 -8.50
N PRO A 287 9.40 22.30 -9.65
CA PRO A 287 9.93 22.66 -10.97
C PRO A 287 10.15 24.16 -11.15
N GLN A 288 9.34 24.98 -10.47
CA GLN A 288 9.44 26.42 -10.40
C GLN A 288 9.03 26.91 -9.00
N GLY A 289 9.50 28.09 -8.60
CA GLY A 289 9.05 28.70 -7.35
C GLY A 289 7.55 28.98 -7.40
N MET A 290 6.81 28.58 -6.36
CA MET A 290 5.34 28.72 -6.30
C MET A 290 4.89 29.28 -4.95
N SER A 291 3.88 30.14 -4.97
CA SER A 291 3.26 30.71 -3.77
C SER A 291 1.75 30.82 -3.93
N ALA A 292 1.03 30.92 -2.80
CA ALA A 292 -0.39 31.26 -2.72
C ALA A 292 -1.37 30.27 -3.37
N ALA A 293 -0.88 29.12 -3.84
CA ALA A 293 -1.75 28.00 -4.19
C ALA A 293 -2.67 27.62 -3.00
N PRO A 294 -3.83 26.99 -3.27
CA PRO A 294 -4.72 26.49 -2.24
C PRO A 294 -3.97 25.65 -1.20
N SER A 295 -4.23 25.93 0.09
CA SER A 295 -3.30 25.58 1.16
C SER A 295 -3.43 24.16 1.71
N ALA A 296 -3.99 23.23 0.93
CA ALA A 296 -3.61 21.84 1.06
C ALA A 296 -3.47 21.15 -0.31
N ALA A 297 -2.33 20.51 -0.54
CA ALA A 297 -2.13 19.57 -1.62
C ALA A 297 -3.00 18.32 -1.38
N LEU A 298 -3.63 17.84 -2.44
CA LEU A 298 -4.61 16.77 -2.36
C LEU A 298 -3.90 15.42 -2.28
N PRO A 299 -4.10 14.60 -1.24
CA PRO A 299 -3.60 13.22 -1.24
C PRO A 299 -4.40 12.38 -2.23
N VAL A 300 -3.81 12.06 -3.38
CA VAL A 300 -4.46 11.29 -4.46
C VAL A 300 -3.73 9.97 -4.70
N GLY A 301 -4.50 8.92 -4.99
CA GLY A 301 -3.97 7.56 -5.16
C GLY A 301 -3.19 7.07 -3.94
N VAL A 302 -2.13 6.31 -4.17
CA VAL A 302 -1.33 5.68 -3.12
C VAL A 302 -0.07 6.45 -2.73
N SER A 303 0.52 7.21 -3.66
CA SER A 303 1.82 7.90 -3.46
C SER A 303 1.87 9.40 -3.78
N HIS A 304 0.93 9.97 -4.56
CA HIS A 304 0.91 11.40 -4.92
C HIS A 304 0.27 12.41 -3.96
N LEU A 305 0.82 13.62 -3.94
CA LEU A 305 0.20 14.86 -3.46
C LEU A 305 -0.01 15.79 -4.67
N LEU A 306 -1.24 16.23 -4.92
CA LEU A 306 -1.56 17.15 -6.02
C LEU A 306 -1.65 18.59 -5.54
N MET A 307 -0.80 19.46 -6.06
CA MET A 307 -0.84 20.89 -5.82
C MET A 307 -1.67 21.58 -6.92
N LEU A 308 -2.62 22.43 -6.50
CA LEU A 308 -3.57 23.10 -7.39
C LEU A 308 -3.07 24.49 -7.78
N GLY A 309 -2.43 24.63 -8.94
CA GLY A 309 -2.07 25.95 -9.47
C GLY A 309 -1.22 26.80 -8.51
N GLY A 310 -1.42 28.11 -8.57
CA GLY A 310 -0.77 29.09 -7.70
C GLY A 310 -0.18 30.26 -8.47
N VAL A 311 0.73 30.98 -7.81
CA VAL A 311 1.48 32.09 -8.38
C VAL A 311 2.92 31.62 -8.58
N SER A 312 3.31 31.39 -9.83
CA SER A 312 4.68 31.01 -10.15
C SER A 312 5.60 32.23 -10.23
N ALA A 313 6.87 31.98 -9.96
CA ALA A 313 7.94 32.95 -10.09
C ALA A 313 8.03 33.59 -11.47
N GLU A 314 7.99 32.76 -12.52
CA GLU A 314 8.05 33.20 -13.91
C GLU A 314 6.79 33.96 -14.33
N TYR A 315 5.63 33.43 -13.96
CA TYR A 315 4.35 34.06 -14.23
C TYR A 315 4.29 35.46 -13.62
N TRP A 316 4.70 35.59 -12.35
CA TRP A 316 4.75 36.88 -11.66
C TRP A 316 5.67 37.88 -12.39
N ARG A 317 6.89 37.49 -12.78
CA ARG A 317 7.79 38.38 -13.55
C ARG A 317 7.14 38.87 -14.85
N GLN A 318 6.57 37.94 -15.62
CA GLN A 318 5.94 38.26 -16.90
C GLN A 318 4.80 39.28 -16.74
N GLN A 319 3.94 39.10 -15.74
CA GLN A 319 2.81 40.03 -15.56
C GLN A 319 3.26 41.45 -15.24
N PHE A 320 4.36 41.61 -14.49
CA PHE A 320 4.95 42.92 -14.21
C PHE A 320 5.57 43.57 -15.45
N GLU A 321 6.25 42.80 -16.29
CA GLU A 321 6.82 43.29 -17.55
C GLU A 321 5.72 43.71 -18.54
N ASP A 322 4.62 42.96 -18.60
CA ASP A 322 3.48 43.23 -19.47
C ASP A 322 2.64 44.43 -19.00
N ARG A 323 2.57 44.69 -17.69
CA ARG A 323 1.72 45.74 -17.07
C ARG A 323 2.43 46.50 -15.94
N PRO A 324 3.53 47.21 -16.21
CA PRO A 324 4.34 47.86 -15.18
C PRO A 324 3.57 48.96 -14.43
N GLU A 325 2.69 49.69 -15.09
CA GLU A 325 1.88 50.76 -14.52
C GLU A 325 0.81 50.28 -13.53
N LEU A 326 0.41 49.01 -13.62
CA LEU A 326 -0.56 48.36 -12.73
C LEU A 326 0.10 47.40 -11.73
N ASN A 327 1.44 47.39 -11.66
CA ASN A 327 2.21 46.46 -10.84
C ASN A 327 1.84 44.99 -11.14
N GLY A 328 1.69 44.69 -12.42
CA GLY A 328 1.25 43.38 -12.90
C GLY A 328 -0.23 43.07 -12.73
N ALA A 329 -1.05 43.93 -12.12
CA ALA A 329 -2.49 43.73 -11.96
C ALA A 329 -3.32 44.27 -13.16
N GLY A 330 -4.65 44.26 -13.06
CA GLY A 330 -5.55 44.85 -14.05
C GLY A 330 -6.68 43.92 -14.53
N GLU A 331 -7.68 44.48 -15.19
CA GLU A 331 -8.83 43.70 -15.70
C GLU A 331 -8.41 42.68 -16.78
N SER A 332 -7.41 43.04 -17.59
CA SER A 332 -6.86 42.18 -18.65
C SER A 332 -5.91 41.10 -18.12
N HIS A 333 -5.75 40.98 -16.79
CA HIS A 333 -4.91 39.93 -16.19
C HIS A 333 -5.42 38.53 -16.59
N PRO A 334 -4.53 37.58 -16.95
CA PRO A 334 -4.98 36.29 -17.50
C PRO A 334 -5.64 35.40 -16.45
N GLY A 335 -5.19 35.45 -15.19
CA GLY A 335 -5.63 34.52 -14.14
C GLY A 335 -4.47 34.14 -13.23
N PHE A 336 -4.63 33.09 -12.45
CA PHE A 336 -3.49 32.38 -11.86
C PHE A 336 -3.26 31.07 -12.61
N GLU A 337 -2.15 30.40 -12.34
CA GLU A 337 -1.77 29.17 -13.04
C GLU A 337 -2.82 28.07 -12.82
N SER A 338 -3.26 27.41 -13.91
CA SER A 338 -4.26 26.32 -13.91
C SER A 338 -3.65 24.92 -13.80
N HIS A 339 -2.33 24.78 -13.87
CA HIS A 339 -1.64 23.50 -13.87
C HIS A 339 -1.79 22.77 -12.53
N LEU A 340 -1.95 21.45 -12.64
CA LEU A 340 -1.89 20.52 -11.53
C LEU A 340 -0.48 19.92 -11.47
N TRP A 341 0.19 20.08 -10.34
CA TRP A 341 1.49 19.48 -10.10
C TRP A 341 1.33 18.27 -9.18
N ALA A 342 1.78 17.11 -9.63
CA ALA A 342 1.80 15.88 -8.85
C ALA A 342 3.20 15.63 -8.29
N TYR A 343 3.30 15.53 -6.97
CA TYR A 343 4.50 15.10 -6.28
C TYR A 343 4.36 13.65 -5.84
N ASP A 344 5.25 12.77 -6.30
CA ASP A 344 5.28 11.38 -5.88
C ASP A 344 6.17 11.21 -4.63
N THR A 345 5.56 10.74 -3.54
CA THR A 345 6.24 10.56 -2.25
C THR A 345 7.21 9.37 -2.20
N ILE A 346 7.21 8.48 -3.21
CA ILE A 346 8.10 7.32 -3.28
C ILE A 346 9.35 7.65 -4.09
N THR A 347 9.21 8.19 -5.29
CA THR A 347 10.31 8.53 -6.20
C THR A 347 10.95 9.88 -5.90
N ASP A 348 10.30 10.73 -5.09
CA ASP A 348 10.74 12.10 -4.78
C ASP A 348 10.87 12.93 -6.06
N THR A 349 9.78 12.97 -6.83
CA THR A 349 9.72 13.62 -8.15
C THR A 349 8.43 14.39 -8.36
N TRP A 350 8.52 15.46 -9.14
CA TRP A 350 7.38 16.25 -9.61
C TRP A 350 7.04 15.93 -11.07
N ALA A 351 5.76 15.92 -11.40
CA ALA A 351 5.26 15.84 -12.77
C ALA A 351 4.03 16.71 -12.96
N ALA A 352 3.79 17.16 -14.20
CA ALA A 352 2.52 17.75 -14.57
C ALA A 352 1.44 16.66 -14.59
N ALA A 353 0.27 16.96 -14.01
CA ALA A 353 -0.86 16.03 -13.89
C ALA A 353 -2.11 16.52 -14.64
N GLY A 354 -1.96 17.49 -15.52
CA GLY A 354 -3.07 18.11 -16.26
C GLY A 354 -3.40 19.51 -15.74
N GLU A 355 -4.56 20.01 -16.13
CA GLU A 355 -5.02 21.38 -15.85
C GLU A 355 -6.48 21.40 -15.39
N LEU A 356 -6.87 22.48 -14.70
CA LEU A 356 -8.28 22.76 -14.45
C LEU A 356 -9.03 23.00 -15.78
N PRO A 357 -10.25 22.47 -15.99
CA PRO A 357 -11.04 22.82 -17.16
C PRO A 357 -11.34 24.32 -17.20
N GLU A 358 -11.33 24.95 -18.38
CA GLU A 358 -11.68 26.37 -18.53
C GLU A 358 -13.15 26.65 -18.16
N LYS A 359 -14.03 25.66 -18.32
CA LYS A 359 -15.47 25.75 -18.05
C LYS A 359 -16.04 24.47 -17.44
N LEU A 360 -17.03 24.62 -16.57
CA LEU A 360 -17.88 23.54 -16.05
C LEU A 360 -19.34 23.79 -16.46
N LYS A 361 -19.88 22.98 -17.38
CA LYS A 361 -21.27 23.12 -17.89
C LYS A 361 -21.59 24.58 -18.23
N ASP A 362 -20.73 25.18 -19.06
CA ASP A 362 -20.78 26.57 -19.55
C ASP A 362 -20.41 27.69 -18.56
N VAL A 363 -20.18 27.37 -17.28
CA VAL A 363 -19.69 28.35 -16.28
C VAL A 363 -18.17 28.45 -16.37
N PRO A 364 -17.57 29.63 -16.64
CA PRO A 364 -16.13 29.84 -16.55
C PRO A 364 -15.64 29.56 -15.13
N VAL A 365 -14.54 28.82 -15.02
CA VAL A 365 -13.91 28.52 -13.74
C VAL A 365 -12.42 28.84 -13.79
N SER A 366 -11.87 29.17 -12.62
CA SER A 366 -10.44 29.39 -12.43
C SER A 366 -10.08 28.88 -11.06
N VAL A 367 -8.89 28.30 -10.88
CA VAL A 367 -8.44 27.87 -9.55
C VAL A 367 -8.22 29.13 -8.72
N PRO A 368 -8.98 29.32 -7.63
CA PRO A 368 -8.71 30.44 -6.75
C PRO A 368 -7.40 30.22 -5.98
N VAL A 369 -6.68 31.29 -5.71
CA VAL A 369 -5.51 31.33 -4.82
C VAL A 369 -5.91 31.89 -3.46
N THR A 370 -5.04 31.72 -2.46
CA THR A 370 -5.25 32.22 -1.08
C THR A 370 -6.52 31.67 -0.42
N THR A 371 -6.78 30.38 -0.62
CA THR A 371 -7.93 29.68 -0.03
C THR A 371 -7.50 28.31 0.51
N PRO A 372 -8.11 27.79 1.58
CA PRO A 372 -7.89 26.41 2.00
C PRO A 372 -8.44 25.40 0.98
N VAL A 373 -8.01 24.14 1.12
CA VAL A 373 -8.71 23.01 0.52
C VAL A 373 -9.26 22.12 1.61
N VAL A 374 -10.53 21.75 1.48
CA VAL A 374 -11.25 20.95 2.48
C VAL A 374 -11.51 19.56 1.92
N GLU A 375 -11.12 18.53 2.67
CA GLU A 375 -11.42 17.14 2.32
C GLU A 375 -12.78 16.69 2.89
N TRP A 376 -13.62 16.11 2.05
CA TRP A 376 -14.90 15.51 2.44
C TRP A 376 -15.18 14.23 1.65
N LYS A 377 -15.17 13.06 2.32
CA LYS A 377 -15.51 11.74 1.74
C LYS A 377 -14.83 11.46 0.38
N ASN A 378 -13.49 11.62 0.31
CA ASN A 378 -12.66 11.51 -0.90
C ASN A 378 -12.97 12.52 -2.02
N ARG A 379 -13.60 13.65 -1.67
CA ARG A 379 -13.75 14.82 -2.53
C ARG A 379 -12.99 15.99 -1.92
N PHE A 380 -12.53 16.88 -2.77
CA PHE A 380 -11.76 18.04 -2.37
C PHE A 380 -12.52 19.30 -2.75
N ILE A 381 -12.77 20.15 -1.77
CA ILE A 381 -13.57 21.37 -1.91
C ILE A 381 -12.62 22.55 -1.86
N VAL A 382 -12.68 23.41 -2.86
CA VAL A 382 -11.95 24.68 -2.92
C VAL A 382 -12.99 25.81 -2.80
N PRO A 383 -13.15 26.40 -1.60
CA PRO A 383 -14.16 27.41 -1.35
C PRO A 383 -13.63 28.81 -1.66
N THR A 384 -14.28 29.55 -2.55
CA THR A 384 -13.96 30.96 -2.86
C THR A 384 -12.45 31.24 -3.02
N GLY A 385 -12.05 32.51 -3.01
CA GLY A 385 -10.66 32.95 -3.14
C GLY A 385 -10.46 33.92 -4.29
N GLU A 386 -9.19 34.21 -4.56
CA GLU A 386 -8.77 35.19 -5.55
C GLU A 386 -8.51 34.51 -6.90
N ILE A 387 -9.14 34.95 -7.98
CA ILE A 387 -8.97 34.34 -9.32
C ILE A 387 -8.10 35.18 -10.27
N LYS A 388 -7.98 36.48 -9.95
CA LYS A 388 -7.00 37.42 -10.52
C LYS A 388 -6.62 38.40 -9.41
N PRO A 389 -5.46 39.09 -9.48
CA PRO A 389 -5.15 40.16 -8.54
C PRO A 389 -6.34 41.10 -8.38
N GLY A 390 -6.77 41.38 -7.15
CA GLY A 390 -7.92 42.25 -6.86
C GLY A 390 -9.32 41.69 -7.17
N ILE A 391 -9.46 40.53 -7.83
CA ILE A 391 -10.75 39.94 -8.25
C ILE A 391 -10.97 38.59 -7.55
N ARG A 392 -12.08 38.46 -6.83
CA ARG A 392 -12.46 37.25 -6.10
C ARG A 392 -13.58 36.50 -6.84
N SER A 393 -13.89 35.30 -6.36
CA SER A 393 -14.99 34.49 -6.88
C SER A 393 -15.82 33.90 -5.75
N PRO A 394 -17.16 33.97 -5.78
CA PRO A 394 -18.03 33.27 -4.83
C PRO A 394 -18.18 31.77 -5.15
N GLN A 395 -17.57 31.28 -6.24
CA GLN A 395 -17.66 29.87 -6.64
C GLN A 395 -17.07 28.94 -5.57
N VAL A 396 -17.70 27.78 -5.43
CA VAL A 396 -17.22 26.69 -4.57
C VAL A 396 -17.02 25.46 -5.44
N LEU A 397 -15.76 25.15 -5.73
CA LEU A 397 -15.39 24.04 -6.60
C LEU A 397 -15.29 22.75 -5.79
N ILE A 398 -15.70 21.63 -6.37
CA ILE A 398 -15.53 20.31 -5.78
C ILE A 398 -14.95 19.33 -6.81
N ALA A 399 -13.84 18.72 -6.45
CA ALA A 399 -13.12 17.75 -7.25
C ALA A 399 -13.30 16.33 -6.71
N GLN A 400 -13.38 15.36 -7.60
CA GLN A 400 -13.37 13.93 -7.30
C GLN A 400 -12.27 13.24 -8.12
N VAL A 401 -11.54 12.31 -7.50
CA VAL A 401 -10.52 11.55 -8.19
C VAL A 401 -11.15 10.64 -9.25
N GLU A 402 -10.70 10.74 -10.50
CA GLU A 402 -11.10 9.89 -11.62
C GLU A 402 -10.02 8.85 -11.91
N LYS A 403 -10.43 7.62 -12.22
CA LYS A 403 -9.51 6.55 -12.63
C LYS A 403 -9.27 6.63 -14.14
N LEU A 404 -8.03 6.39 -14.56
CA LEU A 404 -7.74 6.18 -15.98
C LEU A 404 -8.43 4.91 -16.49
N ASP A 405 -9.21 5.07 -17.56
CA ASP A 405 -9.98 4.01 -18.21
C ASP A 405 -9.05 3.09 -19.03
N SER A 406 -8.37 2.16 -18.36
CA SER A 406 -7.47 1.19 -19.02
C SER A 406 -8.25 -0.02 -19.53
N ARG A 407 -8.37 -0.18 -20.85
CA ARG A 407 -9.01 -1.34 -21.47
C ARG A 407 -8.00 -2.38 -21.92
N LEU A 408 -8.16 -3.61 -21.43
CA LEU A 408 -7.42 -4.76 -21.96
C LEU A 408 -7.82 -5.00 -23.44
N GLY A 409 -6.88 -4.74 -24.37
CA GLY A 409 -7.12 -4.94 -25.80
C GLY A 409 -7.44 -6.39 -26.18
N MET A 410 -8.13 -6.60 -27.30
CA MET A 410 -8.61 -7.92 -27.74
C MET A 410 -7.51 -8.98 -27.86
N LEU A 411 -6.32 -8.61 -28.34
CA LEU A 411 -5.19 -9.54 -28.44
C LEU A 411 -4.72 -10.04 -27.06
N ASN A 412 -4.70 -9.15 -26.06
CA ASN A 412 -4.37 -9.53 -24.68
C ASN A 412 -5.41 -10.51 -24.13
N TRP A 413 -6.69 -10.27 -24.38
CA TRP A 413 -7.77 -11.20 -24.02
C TRP A 413 -7.62 -12.56 -24.68
N ILE A 414 -7.23 -12.61 -25.96
CA ILE A 414 -6.98 -13.87 -26.66
C ILE A 414 -5.85 -14.65 -25.98
N VAL A 415 -4.73 -14.00 -25.66
CA VAL A 415 -3.60 -14.65 -24.98
C VAL A 415 -4.02 -15.22 -23.62
N VAL A 416 -4.71 -14.41 -22.82
CA VAL A 416 -5.25 -14.84 -21.52
C VAL A 416 -6.23 -16.01 -21.68
N GLY A 417 -7.15 -15.93 -22.65
CA GLY A 417 -8.13 -16.97 -22.94
C GLY A 417 -7.48 -18.29 -23.38
N VAL A 418 -6.46 -18.23 -24.24
CA VAL A 418 -5.67 -19.40 -24.67
C VAL A 418 -4.95 -20.04 -23.49
N TYR A 419 -4.34 -19.24 -22.61
CA TYR A 419 -3.70 -19.73 -21.40
C TYR A 419 -4.70 -20.45 -20.48
N LEU A 420 -5.83 -19.81 -20.17
CA LEU A 420 -6.87 -20.37 -19.29
C LEU A 420 -7.47 -21.65 -19.88
N ALA A 421 -7.79 -21.65 -21.17
CA ALA A 421 -8.28 -22.83 -21.88
C ALA A 421 -7.24 -23.96 -21.89
N GLY A 422 -5.95 -23.63 -22.03
CA GLY A 422 -4.85 -24.58 -21.92
C GLY A 422 -4.80 -25.27 -20.56
N MET A 423 -4.96 -24.51 -19.45
CA MET A 423 -4.97 -25.07 -18.10
C MET A 423 -6.16 -26.02 -17.87
N VAL A 424 -7.36 -25.62 -18.31
CA VAL A 424 -8.54 -26.49 -18.26
C VAL A 424 -8.33 -27.73 -19.13
N GLY A 425 -7.74 -27.58 -20.32
CA GLY A 425 -7.41 -28.68 -21.22
C GLY A 425 -6.46 -29.70 -20.61
N ILE A 426 -5.43 -29.25 -19.88
CA ILE A 426 -4.51 -30.14 -19.15
C ILE A 426 -5.26 -30.88 -18.04
N GLY A 427 -6.06 -30.18 -17.24
CA GLY A 427 -6.88 -30.81 -16.19
C GLY A 427 -7.83 -31.86 -16.76
N TYR A 428 -8.48 -31.57 -17.88
CA TYR A 428 -9.35 -32.49 -18.61
C TYR A 428 -8.60 -33.71 -19.14
N TRP A 429 -7.40 -33.51 -19.68
CA TRP A 429 -6.57 -34.58 -20.20
C TRP A 429 -6.15 -35.57 -19.11
N PHE A 430 -5.74 -35.08 -17.95
CA PHE A 430 -5.41 -35.94 -16.80
C PHE A 430 -6.63 -36.64 -16.20
N MET A 431 -7.79 -35.96 -16.17
CA MET A 431 -9.05 -36.58 -15.75
C MET A 431 -9.40 -37.81 -16.61
N ARG A 432 -9.12 -37.76 -17.92
CA ARG A 432 -9.36 -38.88 -18.84
C ARG A 432 -8.37 -40.04 -18.69
N ARG A 433 -7.30 -39.89 -17.90
CA ARG A 433 -6.32 -40.95 -17.58
C ARG A 433 -6.63 -41.56 -16.22
N GLU A 434 -5.90 -42.63 -15.85
CA GLU A 434 -6.00 -43.27 -14.53
C GLU A 434 -5.69 -42.33 -13.34
N ALA A 435 -5.16 -41.12 -13.60
CA ALA A 435 -4.75 -40.13 -12.60
C ALA A 435 -5.88 -39.66 -11.66
N SER A 436 -7.15 -39.86 -12.03
CA SER A 436 -8.33 -39.52 -11.21
C SER A 436 -9.27 -40.70 -10.94
N ALA A 437 -8.80 -41.93 -11.16
CA ALA A 437 -9.61 -43.14 -11.06
C ALA A 437 -9.77 -43.65 -9.62
N THR A 438 -8.79 -43.42 -8.75
CA THR A 438 -8.79 -43.89 -7.34
C THR A 438 -8.29 -42.80 -6.40
N THR A 439 -8.56 -42.92 -5.10
CA THR A 439 -8.05 -41.98 -4.08
C THR A 439 -6.52 -41.93 -4.07
N GLU A 440 -5.86 -43.08 -4.28
CA GLU A 440 -4.40 -43.18 -4.34
C GLU A 440 -3.83 -42.43 -5.55
N ALA A 441 -4.44 -42.62 -6.74
CA ALA A 441 -4.04 -41.88 -7.94
C ALA A 441 -4.28 -40.37 -7.76
N TYR A 442 -5.43 -40.00 -7.20
CA TYR A 442 -5.85 -38.61 -7.02
C TYR A 442 -4.97 -37.84 -6.03
N PHE A 443 -4.43 -38.49 -4.99
CA PHE A 443 -3.59 -37.83 -3.98
C PHE A 443 -2.09 -38.08 -4.10
N ARG A 444 -1.64 -39.15 -4.76
CA ARG A 444 -0.21 -39.51 -4.85
C ARG A 444 0.35 -39.59 -6.27
N GLY A 445 -0.50 -39.56 -7.31
CA GLY A 445 -0.07 -39.49 -8.70
C GLY A 445 0.80 -40.68 -9.15
N GLY A 446 0.60 -41.84 -8.53
CA GLY A 446 1.28 -43.09 -8.90
C GLY A 446 2.81 -43.11 -8.72
N GLN A 447 3.39 -42.14 -8.01
CA GLN A 447 4.84 -42.01 -7.73
C GLN A 447 5.77 -41.93 -8.97
N LYS A 448 5.25 -41.49 -10.11
CA LYS A 448 5.97 -41.48 -11.39
C LYS A 448 6.49 -40.10 -11.80
N ILE A 449 6.32 -39.08 -10.96
CA ILE A 449 6.65 -37.71 -11.33
C ILE A 449 8.18 -37.52 -11.39
N PRO A 450 8.75 -36.95 -12.47
CA PRO A 450 10.17 -36.61 -12.54
C PRO A 450 10.56 -35.57 -11.49
N PHE A 451 11.77 -35.69 -10.93
CA PHE A 451 12.23 -34.80 -9.85
C PHE A 451 12.21 -33.31 -10.24
N LEU A 452 12.51 -32.98 -11.51
CA LEU A 452 12.53 -31.60 -11.99
C LEU A 452 11.11 -31.01 -11.98
N VAL A 453 10.12 -31.78 -12.44
CA VAL A 453 8.70 -31.37 -12.44
C VAL A 453 8.20 -31.21 -11.00
N ALA A 454 8.52 -32.15 -10.12
CA ALA A 454 8.19 -32.04 -8.70
C ALA A 454 8.87 -30.81 -8.07
N GLY A 455 10.14 -30.54 -8.36
CA GLY A 455 10.88 -29.38 -7.83
C GLY A 455 10.33 -28.03 -8.32
N LEU A 456 9.99 -27.93 -9.61
CA LEU A 456 9.30 -26.76 -10.18
C LEU A 456 7.90 -26.59 -9.59
N SER A 457 7.19 -27.68 -9.34
CA SER A 457 5.87 -27.62 -8.72
C SER A 457 5.91 -27.18 -7.25
N ILE A 458 6.87 -27.68 -6.45
CA ILE A 458 7.10 -27.17 -5.09
C ILE A 458 7.42 -25.68 -5.17
N PHE A 459 8.29 -25.27 -6.10
CA PHE A 459 8.64 -23.87 -6.31
C PHE A 459 7.42 -23.01 -6.67
N ALA A 460 6.57 -23.42 -7.61
CA ALA A 460 5.34 -22.70 -7.97
C ALA A 460 4.28 -22.69 -6.86
N THR A 461 4.28 -23.71 -5.99
CA THR A 461 3.37 -23.76 -4.83
C THR A 461 3.74 -22.69 -3.80
N VAL A 462 5.04 -22.51 -3.54
CA VAL A 462 5.52 -21.52 -2.57
C VAL A 462 5.61 -20.12 -3.19
N LEU A 463 5.94 -20.02 -4.48
CA LEU A 463 6.01 -18.77 -5.25
C LEU A 463 4.61 -18.42 -5.76
N SER A 464 3.84 -17.79 -4.89
CA SER A 464 2.45 -17.38 -5.15
C SER A 464 2.36 -16.02 -5.84
N SER A 465 1.13 -15.59 -6.16
CA SER A 465 0.82 -14.22 -6.61
C SER A 465 1.32 -13.13 -5.64
N ILE A 466 1.50 -13.47 -4.35
CA ILE A 466 2.12 -12.58 -3.35
C ILE A 466 3.57 -12.24 -3.77
N THR A 467 4.37 -13.24 -4.14
CA THR A 467 5.75 -13.00 -4.61
C THR A 467 5.75 -12.22 -5.92
N PHE A 468 4.81 -12.53 -6.81
CA PHE A 468 4.79 -11.90 -8.13
C PHE A 468 4.45 -10.41 -8.09
N MET A 469 3.55 -9.97 -7.19
CA MET A 469 3.08 -8.57 -7.16
C MET A 469 3.55 -7.79 -5.93
N SER A 470 3.47 -8.39 -4.74
CA SER A 470 3.82 -7.66 -3.50
C SER A 470 5.32 -7.50 -3.29
N ILE A 471 6.17 -8.40 -3.80
CA ILE A 471 7.62 -8.23 -3.69
C ILE A 471 8.14 -7.10 -4.59
N PRO A 472 7.78 -7.01 -5.89
CA PRO A 472 8.11 -5.84 -6.69
C PRO A 472 7.56 -4.54 -6.10
N ALA A 473 6.30 -4.52 -5.63
CA ALA A 473 5.71 -3.34 -5.00
C ALA A 473 6.46 -2.91 -3.72
N ARG A 474 6.92 -3.88 -2.91
CA ARG A 474 7.73 -3.62 -1.73
C ARG A 474 9.10 -3.04 -2.09
N ALA A 475 9.79 -3.62 -3.06
CA ALA A 475 11.09 -3.10 -3.51
C ALA A 475 10.96 -1.74 -4.23
N TYR A 476 9.83 -1.48 -4.90
CA TYR A 476 9.50 -0.17 -5.48
C TYR A 476 9.38 0.90 -4.39
N GLY A 477 8.61 0.63 -3.34
CA GLY A 477 8.41 1.57 -2.22
C GLY A 477 9.59 1.66 -1.24
N GLY A 478 10.36 0.59 -1.10
CA GLY A 478 11.51 0.49 -0.20
C GLY A 478 12.77 0.11 -0.97
N ASP A 479 13.38 -1.02 -0.60
CA ASP A 479 14.64 -1.55 -1.13
C ASP A 479 14.61 -3.09 -1.21
N ILE A 480 15.73 -3.72 -1.57
CA ILE A 480 15.83 -5.19 -1.72
C ILE A 480 16.29 -5.93 -0.45
N THR A 481 16.39 -5.28 0.71
CA THR A 481 16.90 -5.87 1.98
C THR A 481 16.18 -7.17 2.34
N TRP A 482 14.91 -7.27 2.00
CA TRP A 482 14.08 -8.47 2.22
C TRP A 482 14.53 -9.72 1.46
N TYR A 483 15.38 -9.57 0.45
CA TYR A 483 16.03 -10.70 -0.21
C TYR A 483 16.91 -11.51 0.75
N ILE A 484 17.44 -10.92 1.83
CA ILE A 484 18.17 -11.66 2.87
C ILE A 484 17.33 -12.79 3.47
N GLY A 485 16.01 -12.59 3.58
CA GLY A 485 15.08 -13.63 4.02
C GLY A 485 15.09 -14.86 3.12
N GLN A 486 15.25 -14.66 1.81
CA GLN A 486 15.29 -15.73 0.83
C GLN A 486 16.53 -16.63 0.96
N LEU A 487 17.66 -16.07 1.42
CA LEU A 487 18.90 -16.81 1.65
C LEU A 487 18.76 -17.87 2.75
N ALA A 488 17.75 -17.76 3.62
CA ALA A 488 17.44 -18.79 4.61
C ALA A 488 17.18 -20.18 3.98
N MET A 489 16.76 -20.22 2.69
CA MET A 489 16.59 -21.47 1.94
C MET A 489 17.86 -22.32 1.91
N LEU A 490 19.05 -21.69 1.87
CA LEU A 490 20.34 -22.38 1.84
C LEU A 490 20.61 -23.19 3.11
N VAL A 491 19.98 -22.82 4.22
CA VAL A 491 20.11 -23.55 5.50
C VAL A 491 18.93 -24.49 5.69
N LEU A 492 17.70 -24.03 5.43
CA LEU A 492 16.51 -24.81 5.75
C LEU A 492 16.32 -26.04 4.87
N ILE A 493 16.64 -25.97 3.56
CA ILE A 493 16.46 -27.12 2.66
C ILE A 493 17.38 -28.27 3.04
N PRO A 494 18.69 -28.06 3.33
CA PRO A 494 19.52 -29.11 3.94
C PRO A 494 18.89 -29.71 5.21
N VAL A 495 18.35 -28.89 6.12
CA VAL A 495 17.69 -29.38 7.34
C VAL A 495 16.50 -30.29 6.98
N VAL A 496 15.66 -29.89 6.03
CA VAL A 496 14.52 -30.71 5.58
C VAL A 496 14.99 -32.00 4.92
N VAL A 497 15.98 -31.94 4.02
CA VAL A 497 16.51 -33.09 3.26
C VAL A 497 17.14 -34.14 4.18
N PHE A 498 17.89 -33.71 5.20
CA PHE A 498 18.61 -34.63 6.08
C PHE A 498 17.77 -35.12 7.25
N PHE A 499 16.88 -34.30 7.81
CA PHE A 499 16.19 -34.63 9.05
C PHE A 499 14.71 -34.93 8.90
N TYR A 500 14.00 -34.39 7.90
CA TYR A 500 12.56 -34.57 7.76
C TYR A 500 12.19 -35.51 6.61
N LEU A 501 12.81 -35.33 5.45
CA LEU A 501 12.50 -36.12 4.25
C LEU A 501 12.62 -37.64 4.46
N PRO A 502 13.66 -38.16 5.16
CA PRO A 502 13.75 -39.61 5.41
C PRO A 502 12.54 -40.15 6.18
N PHE A 503 11.97 -39.37 7.11
CA PHE A 503 10.78 -39.76 7.88
C PHE A 503 9.54 -39.84 6.99
N PHE A 504 9.28 -38.77 6.23
CA PHE A 504 8.12 -38.75 5.33
C PHE A 504 8.17 -39.85 4.28
N ARG A 505 9.36 -40.16 3.77
CA ARG A 505 9.56 -41.25 2.80
C ARG A 505 9.46 -42.63 3.40
N LYS A 506 9.99 -42.85 4.61
CA LYS A 506 9.92 -44.17 5.27
C LYS A 506 8.51 -44.51 5.72
N LEU A 507 7.74 -43.52 6.18
CA LEU A 507 6.38 -43.73 6.69
C LEU A 507 5.32 -43.83 5.58
N ASP A 508 5.68 -43.44 4.35
CA ASP A 508 4.86 -43.47 3.13
C ASP A 508 3.43 -42.94 3.33
N LEU A 509 3.32 -41.80 4.01
CA LEU A 509 2.03 -41.26 4.44
C LEU A 509 1.38 -40.42 3.35
N THR A 510 0.09 -40.63 3.11
CA THR A 510 -0.72 -39.75 2.25
C THR A 510 -0.96 -38.37 2.88
N SER A 511 -1.13 -38.31 4.21
CA SER A 511 -1.21 -37.06 4.97
C SER A 511 -0.06 -36.99 5.98
N ALA A 512 0.61 -35.84 6.05
CA ALA A 512 1.68 -35.55 6.99
C ALA A 512 1.22 -35.73 8.45
N TYR A 513 -0.05 -35.50 8.74
CA TYR A 513 -0.57 -35.51 10.11
C TYR A 513 -0.79 -36.93 10.66
N LEU A 514 -0.78 -37.98 9.83
CA LEU A 514 -0.73 -39.36 10.33
C LEU A 514 0.53 -39.60 11.18
N TYR A 515 1.63 -38.93 10.86
CA TYR A 515 2.84 -38.98 11.69
C TYR A 515 2.56 -38.51 13.11
N LEU A 516 1.76 -37.45 13.28
CA LEU A 516 1.45 -36.90 14.60
C LEU A 516 0.60 -37.86 15.46
N GLU A 517 -0.32 -38.62 14.86
CA GLU A 517 -1.06 -39.65 15.63
C GLU A 517 -0.14 -40.79 16.05
N ARG A 518 0.72 -41.28 15.13
CA ARG A 518 1.70 -42.33 15.45
C ARG A 518 2.72 -41.88 16.49
N ARG A 519 3.15 -40.62 16.45
CA ARG A 519 4.17 -40.06 17.34
C ARG A 519 3.59 -39.63 18.70
N PHE A 520 2.35 -39.14 18.71
CA PHE A 520 1.73 -38.55 19.89
C PHE A 520 0.37 -39.18 20.19
N ASN A 521 -0.69 -38.70 19.55
CA ASN A 521 -2.06 -39.21 19.66
C ASN A 521 -2.99 -38.54 18.64
N LEU A 522 -4.22 -39.02 18.57
CA LEU A 522 -5.26 -38.51 17.67
C LEU A 522 -5.55 -37.01 17.85
N GLY A 523 -5.53 -36.49 19.07
CA GLY A 523 -5.78 -35.06 19.34
C GLY A 523 -4.77 -34.15 18.64
N VAL A 524 -3.48 -34.52 18.70
CA VAL A 524 -2.40 -33.77 18.03
C VAL A 524 -2.52 -33.85 16.50
N ARG A 525 -2.92 -35.00 15.96
CA ARG A 525 -3.21 -35.16 14.52
C ARG A 525 -4.31 -34.24 14.05
N LEU A 526 -5.46 -34.25 14.74
CA LEU A 526 -6.61 -33.42 14.38
C LEU A 526 -6.28 -31.93 14.52
N PHE A 527 -5.59 -31.54 15.59
CA PHE A 527 -5.11 -30.18 15.76
C PHE A 527 -4.25 -29.73 14.57
N GLY A 528 -3.27 -30.55 14.17
CA GLY A 528 -2.41 -30.22 13.03
C GLY A 528 -3.17 -30.11 11.72
N SER A 529 -4.05 -31.08 11.44
CA SER A 529 -4.87 -31.11 10.22
C SER A 529 -5.82 -29.91 10.13
N PHE A 530 -6.57 -29.59 11.20
CA PHE A 530 -7.47 -28.44 11.23
C PHE A 530 -6.72 -27.10 11.17
N SER A 531 -5.59 -26.98 11.87
CA SER A 531 -4.77 -25.76 11.82
C SER A 531 -4.28 -25.47 10.41
N PHE A 532 -3.82 -26.50 9.69
CA PHE A 532 -3.43 -26.39 8.29
C PHE A 532 -4.61 -26.01 7.40
N MET A 533 -5.73 -26.72 7.49
CA MET A 533 -6.90 -26.45 6.65
C MET A 533 -7.41 -25.02 6.82
N PHE A 534 -7.50 -24.54 8.07
CA PHE A 534 -7.91 -23.17 8.36
C PHE A 534 -6.95 -22.14 7.77
N ALA A 535 -5.63 -22.32 7.97
CA ALA A 535 -4.62 -21.40 7.43
C ALA A 535 -4.66 -21.35 5.90
N HIS A 536 -4.87 -22.49 5.23
CA HIS A 536 -4.90 -22.55 3.77
C HIS A 536 -6.19 -21.98 3.16
N VAL A 537 -7.34 -22.03 3.86
CA VAL A 537 -8.53 -21.27 3.44
C VAL A 537 -8.22 -19.76 3.40
N GLY A 538 -7.54 -19.23 4.43
CA GLY A 538 -7.09 -17.84 4.45
C GLY A 538 -6.06 -17.52 3.36
N ARG A 539 -5.12 -18.44 3.11
CA ARG A 539 -4.15 -18.32 1.99
C ARG A 539 -4.86 -18.21 0.64
N ILE A 540 -5.83 -19.08 0.37
CA ILE A 540 -6.58 -19.07 -0.90
C ILE A 540 -7.26 -17.71 -1.10
N ALA A 541 -7.89 -17.14 -0.06
CA ALA A 541 -8.54 -15.83 -0.14
C ALA A 541 -7.57 -14.72 -0.58
N ILE A 542 -6.38 -14.63 0.04
CA ILE A 542 -5.40 -13.59 -0.29
C ILE A 542 -4.76 -13.82 -1.66
N VAL A 543 -4.37 -15.06 -1.96
CA VAL A 543 -3.73 -15.43 -3.23
C VAL A 543 -4.67 -15.25 -4.42
N LEU A 544 -5.99 -15.40 -4.23
CA LEU A 544 -7.02 -15.15 -5.24
C LEU A 544 -7.36 -13.66 -5.38
N TYR A 545 -7.34 -12.89 -4.30
CA TYR A 545 -7.58 -11.46 -4.32
C TYR A 545 -6.56 -10.71 -5.20
N LEU A 546 -5.28 -11.03 -5.05
CA LEU A 546 -4.17 -10.40 -5.74
C LEU A 546 -4.29 -10.35 -7.28
N PRO A 547 -4.47 -11.47 -8.01
CA PRO A 547 -4.67 -11.44 -9.47
C PRO A 547 -5.98 -10.75 -9.88
N ALA A 548 -6.99 -10.74 -9.02
CA ALA A 548 -8.23 -10.02 -9.28
C ALA A 548 -8.02 -8.50 -9.18
N VAL A 549 -7.18 -8.04 -8.25
CA VAL A 549 -6.71 -6.64 -8.22
C VAL A 549 -6.02 -6.31 -9.53
N ALA A 550 -5.06 -7.13 -9.97
CA ALA A 550 -4.37 -6.92 -11.24
C ALA A 550 -5.35 -6.85 -12.41
N LEU A 551 -6.30 -7.77 -12.52
CA LEU A 551 -7.29 -7.77 -13.60
C LEU A 551 -8.22 -6.54 -13.55
N SER A 552 -8.67 -6.14 -12.36
CA SER A 552 -9.55 -4.98 -12.19
C SER A 552 -8.85 -3.64 -12.39
N ALA A 553 -7.53 -3.58 -12.20
CA ALA A 553 -6.72 -2.38 -12.45
C ALA A 553 -6.47 -2.15 -13.95
N VAL A 554 -6.58 -3.20 -14.76
CA VAL A 554 -6.21 -3.21 -16.18
C VAL A 554 -7.39 -3.45 -17.12
N SER A 555 -8.58 -3.61 -16.57
CA SER A 555 -9.81 -3.84 -17.31
C SER A 555 -10.99 -3.24 -16.58
N ASN A 556 -12.09 -3.00 -17.31
CA ASN A 556 -13.33 -2.48 -16.72
C ASN A 556 -14.14 -3.57 -15.99
N ILE A 557 -13.50 -4.68 -15.61
CA ILE A 557 -14.13 -5.76 -14.85
C ILE A 557 -14.05 -5.43 -13.36
N ASN A 558 -15.22 -5.37 -12.73
CA ASN A 558 -15.32 -5.22 -11.29
C ASN A 558 -14.49 -6.32 -10.57
N ILE A 559 -13.74 -5.95 -9.54
CA ILE A 559 -12.88 -6.86 -8.76
C ILE A 559 -13.61 -8.13 -8.27
N TYR A 560 -14.89 -8.03 -7.87
CA TYR A 560 -15.69 -9.19 -7.44
C TYR A 560 -15.96 -10.16 -8.59
N ALA A 561 -16.22 -9.65 -9.80
CA ALA A 561 -16.38 -10.48 -10.98
C ALA A 561 -15.06 -11.16 -11.35
N ALA A 562 -13.93 -10.44 -11.26
CA ALA A 562 -12.60 -11.01 -11.46
C ALA A 562 -12.30 -12.14 -10.48
N ILE A 563 -12.59 -11.96 -9.18
CA ILE A 563 -12.45 -13.00 -8.13
C ILE A 563 -13.26 -14.24 -8.50
N ILE A 564 -14.53 -14.08 -8.89
CA ILE A 564 -15.42 -15.20 -9.22
C ILE A 564 -14.91 -15.96 -10.44
N ILE A 565 -14.55 -15.26 -11.53
CA ILE A 565 -14.08 -15.89 -12.77
C ILE A 565 -12.80 -16.70 -12.52
N ILE A 566 -11.79 -16.09 -11.90
CA ILE A 566 -10.49 -16.72 -11.65
C ILE A 566 -10.67 -17.89 -10.68
N GLY A 567 -11.44 -17.69 -9.61
CA GLY A 567 -11.69 -18.69 -8.58
C GLY A 567 -12.43 -19.91 -9.12
N LEU A 568 -13.51 -19.72 -9.86
CA LEU A 568 -14.29 -20.84 -10.43
C LEU A 568 -13.47 -21.66 -11.42
N LEU A 569 -12.70 -21.01 -12.30
CA LEU A 569 -11.81 -21.73 -13.21
C LEU A 569 -10.78 -22.56 -12.45
N CYS A 570 -10.22 -22.01 -11.36
CA CYS A 570 -9.26 -22.72 -10.52
C CYS A 570 -9.88 -23.95 -9.84
N VAL A 571 -11.09 -23.83 -9.32
CA VAL A 571 -11.83 -24.94 -8.72
C VAL A 571 -12.10 -26.03 -9.76
N VAL A 572 -12.59 -25.67 -10.94
CA VAL A 572 -12.98 -26.62 -11.99
C VAL A 572 -11.83 -27.53 -12.39
N TYR A 573 -10.67 -26.99 -12.78
CA TYR A 573 -9.57 -27.86 -13.23
C TYR A 573 -8.93 -28.65 -12.07
N THR A 574 -8.96 -28.11 -10.84
CA THR A 574 -8.42 -28.81 -9.66
C THR A 574 -9.26 -30.03 -9.29
N VAL A 575 -10.60 -29.92 -9.37
CA VAL A 575 -11.52 -31.06 -9.17
C VAL A 575 -11.26 -32.16 -10.20
N MET A 576 -11.00 -31.78 -11.46
CA MET A 576 -10.82 -32.70 -12.58
C MET A 576 -9.54 -33.54 -12.51
N GLY A 577 -8.40 -32.95 -12.16
CA GLY A 577 -7.09 -33.51 -12.51
C GLY A 577 -6.32 -34.29 -11.42
N GLY A 578 -6.64 -34.12 -10.14
CA GLY A 578 -5.87 -34.72 -9.03
C GLY A 578 -4.43 -34.20 -8.92
N ILE A 579 -3.62 -34.76 -8.01
CA ILE A 579 -2.27 -34.26 -7.72
C ILE A 579 -1.33 -34.32 -8.92
N GLU A 580 -1.49 -35.31 -9.81
CA GLU A 580 -0.62 -35.43 -10.99
C GLU A 580 -0.83 -34.24 -11.94
N ALA A 581 -2.09 -33.89 -12.22
CA ALA A 581 -2.40 -32.71 -13.00
C ALA A 581 -1.88 -31.45 -12.34
N VAL A 582 -2.13 -31.29 -11.02
CA VAL A 582 -1.66 -30.13 -10.25
C VAL A 582 -0.14 -29.97 -10.38
N VAL A 583 0.63 -31.04 -10.20
CA VAL A 583 2.09 -30.97 -10.26
C VAL A 583 2.60 -30.62 -11.66
N TRP A 584 1.97 -31.13 -12.72
CA TRP A 584 2.36 -30.77 -14.09
C TRP A 584 1.93 -29.36 -14.48
N THR A 585 0.72 -28.92 -14.12
CA THR A 585 0.28 -27.55 -14.36
C THR A 585 1.17 -26.58 -13.62
N ASP A 586 1.53 -26.88 -12.37
CA ASP A 586 2.43 -26.04 -11.58
C ASP A 586 3.82 -25.91 -12.21
N ALA A 587 4.38 -27.01 -12.73
CA ALA A 587 5.69 -26.96 -13.37
C ALA A 587 5.69 -26.08 -14.62
N ILE A 588 4.61 -26.13 -15.41
CA ILE A 588 4.40 -25.22 -16.55
C ILE A 588 4.23 -23.78 -16.06
N GLN A 589 3.42 -23.58 -15.03
CA GLN A 589 3.17 -22.26 -14.42
C GLN A 589 4.43 -21.64 -13.82
N ALA A 590 5.33 -22.42 -13.22
CA ALA A 590 6.65 -21.95 -12.79
C ALA A 590 7.45 -21.32 -13.94
N VAL A 591 7.44 -21.97 -15.11
CA VAL A 591 8.15 -21.48 -16.30
C VAL A 591 7.48 -20.23 -16.85
N VAL A 592 6.14 -20.24 -16.97
CA VAL A 592 5.37 -19.07 -17.44
C VAL A 592 5.56 -17.87 -16.52
N LEU A 593 5.49 -18.07 -15.21
CA LEU A 593 5.63 -16.99 -14.24
C LEU A 593 7.06 -16.42 -14.24
N LEU A 594 8.09 -17.29 -14.21
CA LEU A 594 9.47 -16.84 -14.16
C LEU A 594 9.90 -16.19 -15.48
N GLY A 595 9.50 -16.80 -16.61
CA GLY A 595 9.71 -16.21 -17.93
C GLY A 595 9.03 -14.85 -18.06
N GLY A 596 7.80 -14.71 -17.54
CA GLY A 596 7.09 -13.43 -17.51
C GLY A 596 7.82 -12.38 -16.66
N ALA A 597 8.27 -12.74 -15.47
CA ALA A 597 9.01 -11.82 -14.59
C ALA A 597 10.33 -11.35 -15.20
N ILE A 598 11.12 -12.29 -15.77
CA ILE A 598 12.39 -11.97 -16.45
C ILE A 598 12.13 -11.10 -17.68
N LEU A 599 11.14 -11.45 -18.50
CA LEU A 599 10.77 -10.67 -19.68
C LEU A 599 10.36 -9.26 -19.29
N CYS A 600 9.52 -9.11 -18.26
CA CYS A 600 9.09 -7.81 -17.76
C CYS A 600 10.28 -7.00 -17.26
N PHE A 601 11.17 -7.60 -16.46
CA PHE A 601 12.40 -6.93 -15.99
C PHE A 601 13.26 -6.43 -17.15
N ILE A 602 13.53 -7.26 -18.16
CA ILE A 602 14.28 -6.85 -19.35
C ILE A 602 13.59 -5.67 -20.04
N LEU A 603 12.27 -5.74 -20.23
CA LEU A 603 11.50 -4.70 -20.93
C LEU A 603 11.48 -3.36 -20.19
N VAL A 604 11.41 -3.36 -18.85
CA VAL A 604 11.55 -2.15 -18.04
C VAL A 604 12.95 -1.57 -18.22
N VAL A 605 13.99 -2.40 -18.06
CA VAL A 605 15.39 -1.96 -18.17
C VAL A 605 15.70 -1.38 -19.54
N THR A 606 15.20 -1.98 -20.63
CA THR A 606 15.42 -1.44 -21.99
C THR A 606 14.75 -0.09 -22.26
N ARG A 607 13.82 0.34 -21.40
CA ARG A 607 13.15 1.65 -21.48
C ARG A 607 13.85 2.73 -20.65
N LEU A 608 14.94 2.40 -19.97
CA LEU A 608 15.84 3.36 -19.35
C LEU A 608 16.90 3.77 -20.38
N ASP A 609 17.17 5.07 -20.52
CA ASP A 609 18.10 5.59 -21.54
C ASP A 609 19.53 5.01 -21.41
N GLY A 610 19.97 4.67 -20.19
CA GLY A 610 21.24 3.98 -19.93
C GLY A 610 21.11 2.47 -19.59
N GLY A 611 19.93 1.90 -19.80
CA GLY A 611 19.67 0.48 -19.56
C GLY A 611 19.97 0.03 -18.13
N ILE A 612 20.67 -1.10 -18.00
CA ILE A 612 21.01 -1.69 -16.69
C ILE A 612 22.02 -0.85 -15.90
N GLY A 613 22.87 -0.07 -16.58
CA GLY A 613 23.84 0.81 -15.93
C GLY A 613 23.14 1.94 -15.18
N GLU A 614 22.16 2.57 -15.83
CA GLU A 614 21.32 3.61 -15.23
C GLU A 614 20.50 3.07 -14.06
N LEU A 615 19.92 1.87 -14.20
CA LEU A 615 19.21 1.20 -13.11
C LEU A 615 20.05 1.12 -11.83
N PHE A 616 21.28 0.59 -11.92
CA PHE A 616 22.12 0.44 -10.73
C PHE A 616 22.70 1.77 -10.23
N SER A 617 22.88 2.76 -11.11
CA SER A 617 23.26 4.12 -10.73
C SER A 617 22.20 4.75 -9.82
N ILE A 618 20.94 4.77 -10.29
CA ILE A 618 19.78 5.28 -9.53
C ILE A 618 19.56 4.45 -8.26
N ALA A 619 19.60 3.12 -8.38
CA ALA A 619 19.40 2.25 -7.23
C ALA A 619 20.46 2.46 -6.13
N ASN A 620 21.69 2.83 -6.52
CA ASN A 620 22.74 3.13 -5.57
C ASN A 620 22.61 4.54 -4.97
N SER A 621 22.27 5.56 -5.77
CA SER A 621 22.06 6.93 -5.25
C SER A 621 20.91 7.00 -4.26
N ASP A 622 19.88 6.20 -4.48
CA ASP A 622 18.63 6.25 -3.70
C ASP A 622 18.52 5.13 -2.66
N SER A 623 19.64 4.43 -2.39
CA SER A 623 19.72 3.36 -1.38
C SER A 623 18.67 2.24 -1.55
N LYS A 624 18.38 1.88 -2.81
CA LYS A 624 17.40 0.85 -3.19
C LYS A 624 17.94 -0.58 -3.15
N LEU A 625 19.24 -0.76 -2.96
CA LEU A 625 19.86 -2.08 -2.88
C LEU A 625 19.89 -2.57 -1.43
N LEU A 626 21.07 -2.86 -0.89
CA LEU A 626 21.28 -3.36 0.46
C LEU A 626 21.88 -2.31 1.40
N GLN A 627 21.89 -1.03 1.02
CA GLN A 627 22.50 0.04 1.82
C GLN A 627 21.82 0.23 3.18
N ASN A 628 20.51 -0.03 3.24
CA ASN A 628 19.74 0.05 4.49
C ASN A 628 19.87 -1.20 5.36
N LEU A 629 20.48 -2.30 4.87
CA LEU A 629 20.63 -3.54 5.63
C LEU A 629 21.46 -3.32 6.89
N THR A 630 20.89 -3.67 8.04
CA THR A 630 21.60 -3.67 9.32
C THR A 630 21.75 -5.11 9.85
N PHE A 631 22.80 -5.34 10.63
CA PHE A 631 23.03 -6.62 11.34
C PHE A 631 22.83 -6.50 12.85
N GLU A 632 22.28 -5.37 13.31
CA GLU A 632 21.96 -5.15 14.72
C GLU A 632 20.82 -6.07 15.15
N TRP A 633 20.85 -6.59 16.38
CA TRP A 633 19.74 -7.39 16.88
C TRP A 633 18.60 -6.49 17.36
N ASN A 634 17.67 -6.16 16.45
CA ASN A 634 16.50 -5.36 16.76
C ASN A 634 15.19 -6.07 16.36
N ILE A 635 14.57 -6.77 17.31
CA ILE A 635 13.32 -7.52 17.09
C ILE A 635 12.11 -6.66 16.70
N LYS A 636 12.18 -5.33 16.84
CA LYS A 636 11.13 -4.40 16.40
C LYS A 636 11.21 -4.10 14.93
N ASP A 637 12.42 -4.17 14.38
CA ASP A 637 12.67 -3.82 12.99
C ASP A 637 12.58 -5.06 12.10
N GLY A 638 11.41 -5.25 11.50
CA GLY A 638 11.20 -6.27 10.47
C GLY A 638 11.55 -5.82 9.05
N THR A 639 12.16 -4.64 8.89
CA THR A 639 12.34 -4.00 7.58
C THR A 639 13.80 -3.92 7.16
N THR A 640 14.71 -3.61 8.08
CA THR A 640 16.15 -3.41 7.75
C THR A 640 17.07 -4.42 8.41
N THR A 641 16.66 -4.98 9.55
CA THR A 641 17.48 -5.93 10.32
C THR A 641 17.55 -7.31 9.64
N GLY A 642 18.69 -7.59 9.02
CA GLY A 642 18.91 -8.80 8.21
C GLY A 642 18.72 -10.11 8.97
N LEU A 643 19.19 -10.21 10.23
CA LEU A 643 19.03 -11.41 11.06
C LEU A 643 17.56 -11.69 11.39
N VAL A 644 16.78 -10.64 11.68
CA VAL A 644 15.35 -10.74 11.97
C VAL A 644 14.59 -11.19 10.73
N ILE A 645 14.88 -10.60 9.57
CA ILE A 645 14.30 -10.99 8.28
C ILE A 645 14.66 -12.44 7.92
N PHE A 646 15.94 -12.83 8.09
CA PHE A 646 16.44 -14.18 7.84
C PHE A 646 15.73 -15.22 8.71
N LEU A 647 15.61 -14.98 10.02
CA LEU A 647 14.90 -15.87 10.93
C LEU A 647 13.41 -15.93 10.61
N ALA A 648 12.78 -14.79 10.39
CA ALA A 648 11.35 -14.72 10.04
C ALA A 648 11.04 -15.54 8.79
N PHE A 649 11.75 -15.29 7.68
CA PHE A 649 11.52 -16.02 6.42
C PHE A 649 11.93 -17.49 6.53
N GLY A 650 13.04 -17.77 7.21
CA GLY A 650 13.53 -19.13 7.44
C GLY A 650 12.52 -20.00 8.17
N PHE A 651 11.93 -19.52 9.27
CA PHE A 651 10.94 -20.30 10.02
C PHE A 651 9.58 -20.37 9.30
N ASN A 652 9.14 -19.28 8.65
CA ASN A 652 7.93 -19.33 7.80
C ASN A 652 8.07 -20.37 6.69
N SER A 653 9.25 -20.46 6.08
CA SER A 653 9.54 -21.47 5.07
C SER A 653 9.64 -22.86 5.70
N LEU A 654 10.39 -23.02 6.79
CA LEU A 654 10.55 -24.30 7.50
C LEU A 654 9.19 -24.94 7.82
N ILE A 655 8.21 -24.15 8.29
CA ILE A 655 6.85 -24.62 8.56
C ILE A 655 6.21 -25.21 7.30
N GLN A 656 6.30 -24.52 6.16
CA GLN A 656 5.76 -25.00 4.88
C GLN A 656 6.42 -26.31 4.45
N TYR A 657 7.76 -26.43 4.53
CA TYR A 657 8.47 -27.64 4.10
C TYR A 657 8.41 -28.83 5.08
N THR A 658 8.07 -28.60 6.34
CA THR A 658 8.08 -29.66 7.37
C THR A 658 6.70 -30.10 7.82
N SER A 659 5.69 -29.22 7.71
CA SER A 659 4.34 -29.48 8.20
C SER A 659 3.24 -29.11 7.21
N GLY A 660 3.56 -28.32 6.18
CA GLY A 660 2.63 -27.97 5.12
C GLY A 660 2.33 -29.17 4.23
N GLN A 661 1.09 -29.66 4.26
CA GLN A 661 0.65 -30.79 3.45
C GLN A 661 0.82 -30.52 1.95
N ASP A 662 0.70 -29.26 1.51
CA ASP A 662 0.95 -28.81 0.15
C ASP A 662 2.37 -29.12 -0.34
N VAL A 663 3.39 -28.94 0.50
CA VAL A 663 4.76 -29.28 0.12
C VAL A 663 5.07 -30.74 0.42
N VAL A 664 4.72 -31.23 1.61
CA VAL A 664 5.07 -32.57 2.08
C VAL A 664 4.48 -33.67 1.20
N GLN A 665 3.28 -33.47 0.65
CA GLN A 665 2.65 -34.42 -0.26
C GLN A 665 3.49 -34.67 -1.52
N ARG A 666 4.25 -33.67 -2.00
CA ARG A 666 5.13 -33.80 -3.17
C ARG A 666 6.39 -34.63 -2.89
N TYR A 667 6.71 -34.89 -1.63
CA TYR A 667 7.84 -35.75 -1.29
C TYR A 667 7.58 -37.19 -1.72
N VAL A 668 6.32 -37.63 -1.72
CA VAL A 668 5.92 -39.01 -2.05
C VAL A 668 5.43 -39.19 -3.49
N THR A 669 5.45 -38.16 -4.34
CA THR A 669 5.04 -38.24 -5.76
C THR A 669 6.16 -38.66 -6.72
N THR A 670 7.42 -38.63 -6.25
CA THR A 670 8.59 -39.06 -7.02
C THR A 670 8.91 -40.53 -6.73
N LYS A 671 9.60 -41.21 -7.66
CA LYS A 671 9.85 -42.66 -7.58
C LYS A 671 10.56 -43.11 -6.30
N ASP A 672 11.58 -42.36 -5.86
CA ASP A 672 12.42 -42.72 -4.72
C ASP A 672 12.88 -41.48 -3.94
N ILE A 673 13.44 -41.69 -2.75
CA ILE A 673 13.95 -40.61 -1.90
C ILE A 673 15.02 -39.77 -2.60
N GLY A 674 15.80 -40.35 -3.52
CA GLY A 674 16.78 -39.62 -4.33
C GLY A 674 16.12 -38.59 -5.23
N GLY A 675 15.01 -38.97 -5.87
CA GLY A 675 14.14 -38.06 -6.63
C GLY A 675 13.59 -36.93 -5.76
N ALA A 676 13.09 -37.23 -4.57
CA ALA A 676 12.58 -36.21 -3.64
C ALA A 676 13.67 -35.26 -3.10
N ARG A 677 14.89 -35.76 -2.88
CA ARG A 677 16.04 -34.91 -2.54
C ARG A 677 16.36 -33.95 -3.68
N LYS A 678 16.45 -34.47 -4.90
CA LYS A 678 16.73 -33.65 -6.09
C LYS A 678 15.64 -32.59 -6.31
N SER A 679 14.36 -32.91 -6.10
CA SER A 679 13.29 -31.91 -6.22
C SER A 679 13.44 -30.77 -5.21
N LEU A 680 13.77 -31.09 -3.95
CA LEU A 680 14.02 -30.07 -2.93
C LEU A 680 15.26 -29.20 -3.25
N TRP A 681 16.34 -29.80 -3.75
CA TRP A 681 17.52 -29.05 -4.21
C TRP A 681 17.21 -28.14 -5.39
N THR A 682 16.41 -28.61 -6.36
CA THR A 682 15.91 -27.78 -7.45
C THR A 682 15.14 -26.59 -6.89
N THR A 683 14.19 -26.81 -5.98
CA THR A 683 13.41 -25.72 -5.36
C THR A 683 14.30 -24.71 -4.64
N MET A 684 15.33 -25.16 -3.90
CA MET A 684 16.27 -24.26 -3.21
C MET A 684 16.97 -23.32 -4.20
N TRP A 685 17.58 -23.87 -5.25
CA TRP A 685 18.29 -23.07 -6.24
C TRP A 685 17.34 -22.17 -7.05
N MET A 686 16.14 -22.66 -7.38
CA MET A 686 15.11 -21.84 -8.00
C MET A 686 14.73 -20.65 -7.12
N SER A 687 14.54 -20.89 -5.82
CA SER A 687 14.13 -19.86 -4.88
C SER A 687 15.23 -18.84 -4.60
N VAL A 688 16.49 -19.25 -4.50
CA VAL A 688 17.61 -18.33 -4.25
C VAL A 688 17.98 -17.56 -5.53
N CYS A 689 18.21 -18.26 -6.65
CA CYS A 689 18.78 -17.62 -7.83
C CYS A 689 17.77 -16.79 -8.64
N PHE A 690 16.48 -17.15 -8.63
CA PHE A 690 15.51 -16.53 -9.52
C PHE A 690 14.53 -15.59 -8.82
N SER A 691 14.32 -15.70 -7.51
CA SER A 691 13.45 -14.76 -6.80
C SER A 691 13.99 -13.33 -6.77
N ILE A 692 15.32 -13.17 -6.86
CA ILE A 692 15.98 -11.85 -6.94
C ILE A 692 15.43 -11.01 -8.09
N VAL A 693 14.97 -11.65 -9.18
CA VAL A 693 14.34 -10.98 -10.31
C VAL A 693 13.12 -10.15 -9.88
N PHE A 694 12.31 -10.62 -8.93
CA PHE A 694 11.15 -9.86 -8.45
C PHE A 694 11.55 -8.61 -7.65
N PHE A 695 12.61 -8.70 -6.85
CA PHE A 695 13.15 -7.56 -6.11
C PHE A 695 13.78 -6.53 -7.06
N LEU A 696 14.58 -6.99 -8.03
CA LEU A 696 15.18 -6.14 -9.05
C LEU A 696 14.13 -5.54 -9.98
N LEU A 697 13.04 -6.25 -10.27
CA LEU A 697 11.90 -5.72 -11.02
C LEU A 697 11.25 -4.54 -10.30
N GLY A 698 11.04 -4.63 -8.98
CA GLY A 698 10.55 -3.49 -8.20
C GLY A 698 11.50 -2.28 -8.24
N THR A 699 12.81 -2.54 -8.14
CA THR A 699 13.85 -1.51 -8.27
C THR A 699 13.87 -0.89 -9.68
N ALA A 700 13.66 -1.70 -10.72
CA ALA A 700 13.59 -1.25 -12.10
C ALA A 700 12.36 -0.38 -12.37
N LEU A 701 11.20 -0.76 -11.84
CA LEU A 701 9.99 0.06 -11.90
C LEU A 701 10.20 1.40 -11.17
N TYR A 702 10.93 1.40 -10.05
CA TYR A 702 11.28 2.63 -9.34
C TYR A 702 12.13 3.56 -10.21
N ALA A 703 13.22 3.04 -10.78
CA ALA A 703 14.09 3.81 -11.66
C ALA A 703 13.34 4.35 -12.90
N PHE A 704 12.43 3.54 -13.46
CA PHE A 704 11.60 3.94 -14.60
C PHE A 704 10.69 5.13 -14.26
N TYR A 705 9.88 5.02 -13.20
CA TYR A 705 8.98 6.12 -12.83
C TYR A 705 9.71 7.32 -12.21
N LYS A 706 10.91 7.15 -11.66
CA LYS A 706 11.75 8.27 -11.23
C LYS A 706 12.28 9.10 -12.40
N THR A 707 12.65 8.45 -13.50
CA THR A 707 13.14 9.14 -14.70
C THR A 707 12.01 9.64 -15.60
N GLN A 708 10.83 9.03 -15.51
CA GLN A 708 9.64 9.37 -16.31
C GLN A 708 8.40 9.58 -15.43
N PRO A 709 8.40 10.58 -14.52
CA PRO A 709 7.36 10.71 -13.50
C PRO A 709 5.97 11.06 -14.06
N ALA A 710 5.91 11.72 -15.22
CA ALA A 710 4.64 12.04 -15.89
C ALA A 710 3.87 10.80 -16.38
N LEU A 711 4.52 9.64 -16.47
CA LEU A 711 3.85 8.39 -16.85
C LEU A 711 3.17 7.71 -15.66
N LEU A 712 3.42 8.11 -14.42
CA LEU A 712 2.77 7.48 -13.28
C LEU A 712 1.40 8.10 -13.05
N ASP A 713 0.35 7.27 -13.00
CA ASP A 713 -1.02 7.74 -12.72
C ASP A 713 -1.13 8.22 -11.27
N PRO A 714 -1.41 9.53 -11.03
CA PRO A 714 -1.60 10.03 -9.68
C PRO A 714 -2.75 9.36 -8.93
N ALA A 715 -3.76 8.86 -9.65
CA ALA A 715 -4.96 8.21 -9.10
C ALA A 715 -4.78 6.72 -8.76
N MET A 716 -3.60 6.13 -8.98
CA MET A 716 -3.35 4.71 -8.70
C MET A 716 -3.64 4.38 -7.22
N GLU A 717 -4.59 3.49 -6.95
CA GLU A 717 -5.10 3.27 -5.58
C GLU A 717 -4.19 2.42 -4.67
N ARG A 718 -3.32 1.58 -5.24
CA ARG A 718 -2.58 0.56 -4.48
C ARG A 718 -1.17 0.34 -5.02
N ASN A 719 -0.20 0.19 -4.11
CA ASN A 719 1.18 -0.11 -4.45
C ASN A 719 1.33 -1.47 -5.16
N ASP A 720 0.56 -2.49 -4.75
CA ASP A 720 0.53 -3.81 -5.42
C ASP A 720 0.09 -3.70 -6.91
N GLY A 721 -0.49 -2.56 -7.33
CA GLY A 721 -0.89 -2.26 -8.70
C GLY A 721 0.21 -1.72 -9.63
N ILE A 722 1.40 -1.37 -9.11
CA ILE A 722 2.47 -0.73 -9.91
C ILE A 722 2.92 -1.58 -11.11
N LEU A 723 3.08 -2.89 -10.89
CA LEU A 723 3.50 -3.81 -11.94
C LEU A 723 2.40 -4.02 -13.00
N PRO A 724 1.14 -4.35 -12.64
CA PRO A 724 0.02 -4.38 -13.60
C PRO A 724 -0.17 -3.08 -14.37
N PHE A 725 -0.02 -1.93 -13.72
CA PHE A 725 -0.11 -0.62 -14.35
C PHE A 725 0.97 -0.44 -15.43
N PHE A 726 2.23 -0.69 -15.09
CA PHE A 726 3.33 -0.66 -16.05
C PHE A 726 3.10 -1.62 -17.22
N ILE A 727 2.64 -2.85 -16.96
CA ILE A 727 2.38 -3.87 -17.99
C ILE A 727 1.41 -3.34 -19.04
N MET A 728 0.34 -2.68 -18.61
CA MET A 728 -0.68 -2.18 -19.53
C MET A 728 -0.27 -0.93 -20.27
N GLN A 729 0.41 -0.03 -19.57
CA GLN A 729 0.77 1.26 -20.11
C GLN A 729 1.94 1.13 -21.10
N GLN A 730 2.90 0.25 -20.79
CA GLN A 730 4.20 0.26 -21.47
C GLN A 730 4.45 -0.95 -22.36
N LEU A 731 3.75 -2.07 -22.17
CA LEU A 731 4.05 -3.29 -22.94
C LEU A 731 3.16 -3.45 -24.18
N PRO A 732 3.71 -3.98 -25.29
CA PRO A 732 2.93 -4.28 -26.48
C PRO A 732 1.76 -5.23 -26.22
N ALA A 733 0.70 -5.08 -27.01
CA ALA A 733 -0.40 -6.03 -27.01
C ALA A 733 0.11 -7.46 -27.33
N GLY A 734 -0.48 -8.46 -26.68
CA GLY A 734 -0.01 -9.84 -26.67
C GLY A 734 1.01 -10.10 -25.55
N VAL A 735 2.05 -9.27 -25.44
CA VAL A 735 3.05 -9.38 -24.35
C VAL A 735 2.40 -9.04 -23.01
N ALA A 736 1.63 -7.96 -22.95
CA ALA A 736 0.87 -7.62 -21.75
C ALA A 736 -0.06 -8.77 -21.32
N GLY A 737 -0.81 -9.35 -22.26
CA GLY A 737 -1.64 -10.53 -22.01
C GLY A 737 -0.86 -11.75 -21.49
N LEU A 738 0.37 -11.96 -21.97
CA LEU A 738 1.25 -13.04 -21.49
C LEU A 738 1.70 -12.79 -20.04
N ILE A 739 2.04 -11.56 -19.67
CA ILE A 739 2.42 -11.24 -18.27
C ILE A 739 1.20 -11.32 -17.34
N ILE A 740 0.01 -10.91 -17.79
CA ILE A 740 -1.22 -11.12 -17.02
C ILE A 740 -1.52 -12.62 -16.84
N ALA A 741 -1.29 -13.44 -17.87
CA ALA A 741 -1.37 -14.90 -17.75
C ALA A 741 -0.34 -15.46 -16.74
N ALA A 742 0.86 -14.90 -16.66
CA ALA A 742 1.86 -15.23 -15.64
C ALA A 742 1.40 -14.89 -14.20
N VAL A 743 0.71 -13.76 -14.01
CA VAL A 743 0.08 -13.41 -12.72
C VAL A 743 -0.98 -14.45 -12.34
N PHE A 744 -1.81 -14.87 -13.30
CA PHE A 744 -2.80 -15.93 -13.07
C PHE A 744 -2.16 -17.27 -12.77
N ALA A 745 -1.09 -17.64 -13.49
CA ALA A 745 -0.32 -18.85 -13.25
C ALA A 745 0.19 -18.95 -11.82
N ALA A 746 0.77 -17.86 -11.29
CA ALA A 746 1.29 -17.82 -9.92
C ALA A 746 0.19 -17.98 -8.84
N SER A 747 -1.02 -17.47 -9.10
CA SER A 747 -2.17 -17.66 -8.19
C SER A 747 -2.74 -19.07 -8.28
N GLN A 748 -2.95 -19.55 -9.51
CA GLN A 748 -3.56 -20.84 -9.82
C GLN A 748 -2.75 -22.02 -9.25
N SER A 749 -1.42 -22.02 -9.37
CA SER A 749 -0.57 -23.08 -8.79
C SER A 749 -0.70 -23.19 -7.28
N SER A 750 -0.78 -22.05 -6.61
CA SER A 750 -0.90 -21.96 -5.15
C SER A 750 -2.28 -22.37 -4.64
N ILE A 751 -3.34 -21.97 -5.35
CA ILE A 751 -4.72 -22.31 -5.00
C ILE A 751 -4.98 -23.79 -5.26
N SER A 752 -4.62 -24.33 -6.43
CA SER A 752 -4.82 -25.75 -6.77
C SER A 752 -4.12 -26.67 -5.77
N SER A 753 -2.89 -26.33 -5.38
CA SER A 753 -2.12 -27.04 -4.37
C SER A 753 -2.79 -27.00 -3.01
N SER A 754 -3.23 -25.82 -2.55
CA SER A 754 -3.93 -25.68 -1.27
C SER A 754 -5.23 -26.48 -1.24
N LEU A 755 -6.02 -26.40 -2.32
CA LEU A 755 -7.27 -27.15 -2.46
C LEU A 755 -7.04 -28.67 -2.43
N ASN A 756 -6.07 -29.17 -3.20
CA ASN A 756 -5.76 -30.60 -3.23
C ASN A 756 -5.28 -31.11 -1.86
N SER A 757 -4.44 -30.33 -1.18
CA SER A 757 -3.90 -30.72 0.12
C SER A 757 -4.90 -30.62 1.25
N ILE A 758 -5.83 -29.65 1.21
CA ILE A 758 -6.99 -29.63 2.13
C ILE A 758 -7.87 -30.85 1.89
N ALA A 759 -8.17 -31.20 0.63
CA ALA A 759 -8.94 -32.40 0.31
C ALA A 759 -8.25 -33.67 0.83
N THR A 760 -6.93 -33.77 0.66
CA THR A 760 -6.13 -34.88 1.18
C THR A 760 -6.20 -34.97 2.71
N ALA A 761 -5.99 -33.85 3.40
CA ALA A 761 -6.04 -33.76 4.86
C ALA A 761 -7.43 -34.10 5.39
N TRP A 762 -8.50 -33.53 4.81
CA TRP A 762 -9.87 -33.86 5.19
C TRP A 762 -10.17 -35.35 5.00
N THR A 763 -9.90 -35.89 3.79
CA THR A 763 -10.25 -37.28 3.49
C THR A 763 -9.50 -38.26 4.38
N LYS A 764 -8.21 -38.06 4.63
CA LYS A 764 -7.40 -39.01 5.41
C LYS A 764 -7.49 -38.79 6.92
N ASP A 765 -7.57 -37.55 7.39
CA ASP A 765 -7.51 -37.23 8.82
C ASP A 765 -8.86 -37.07 9.50
N VAL A 766 -9.89 -36.70 8.74
CA VAL A 766 -11.22 -36.46 9.29
C VAL A 766 -12.19 -37.51 8.79
N ASP A 767 -12.37 -37.63 7.49
CA ASP A 767 -13.41 -38.46 6.89
C ASP A 767 -13.16 -39.95 7.14
N SER A 768 -12.04 -40.48 6.66
CA SER A 768 -11.73 -41.91 6.82
C SER A 768 -11.45 -42.32 8.25
N ARG A 769 -11.12 -41.36 9.12
CA ARG A 769 -10.70 -41.63 10.51
C ARG A 769 -11.83 -41.47 11.53
N LEU A 770 -12.76 -40.53 11.30
CA LEU A 770 -13.80 -40.14 12.26
C LEU A 770 -15.22 -40.20 11.69
N VAL A 771 -15.44 -39.68 10.48
CA VAL A 771 -16.81 -39.47 9.96
C VAL A 771 -17.37 -40.75 9.33
N ARG A 772 -16.59 -41.39 8.46
CA ARG A 772 -16.99 -42.61 7.73
C ARG A 772 -15.87 -43.65 7.72
N PRO A 773 -15.49 -44.21 8.87
CA PRO A 773 -14.50 -45.28 8.92
C PRO A 773 -14.99 -46.51 8.15
N GLY A 774 -14.29 -46.85 7.06
CA GLY A 774 -14.62 -48.02 6.22
C GLY A 774 -15.45 -47.74 4.96
N ALA A 775 -15.68 -46.47 4.59
CA ALA A 775 -16.26 -46.14 3.28
C ALA A 775 -15.40 -46.67 2.12
N SER A 776 -16.05 -46.87 0.98
CA SER A 776 -15.38 -47.31 -0.25
C SER A 776 -14.45 -46.24 -0.84
N ASP A 777 -13.50 -46.64 -1.69
CA ASP A 777 -12.58 -45.69 -2.34
C ASP A 777 -13.34 -44.65 -3.20
N GLU A 778 -14.40 -45.07 -3.88
CA GLU A 778 -15.25 -44.18 -4.68
C GLU A 778 -15.95 -43.11 -3.82
N GLU A 779 -16.40 -43.47 -2.63
CA GLU A 779 -17.03 -42.53 -1.70
C GLU A 779 -16.04 -41.51 -1.16
N TYR A 780 -14.81 -41.93 -0.81
CA TYR A 780 -13.75 -41.01 -0.39
C TYR A 780 -13.31 -40.08 -1.53
N LEU A 781 -13.18 -40.61 -2.75
CA LEU A 781 -12.84 -39.80 -3.92
C LEU A 781 -13.93 -38.77 -4.20
N ARG A 782 -15.21 -39.16 -4.11
CA ARG A 782 -16.35 -38.24 -4.24
C ARG A 782 -16.33 -37.17 -3.16
N ALA A 783 -16.03 -37.55 -1.92
CA ALA A 783 -15.90 -36.61 -0.80
C ALA A 783 -14.77 -35.60 -1.02
N ALA A 784 -13.59 -36.07 -1.45
CA ALA A 784 -12.44 -35.23 -1.76
C ALA A 784 -12.78 -34.16 -2.80
N LYS A 785 -13.47 -34.55 -3.88
CA LYS A 785 -13.93 -33.62 -4.93
C LYS A 785 -14.91 -32.56 -4.38
N TRP A 786 -15.83 -32.96 -3.50
CA TRP A 786 -16.73 -32.00 -2.84
C TRP A 786 -16.00 -31.05 -1.89
N VAL A 787 -14.99 -31.52 -1.17
CA VAL A 787 -14.16 -30.66 -0.31
C VAL A 787 -13.46 -29.59 -1.14
N VAL A 788 -12.87 -29.95 -2.29
CA VAL A 788 -12.27 -28.98 -3.21
C VAL A 788 -13.27 -27.90 -3.62
N ILE A 789 -14.50 -28.29 -3.97
CA ILE A 789 -15.55 -27.34 -4.36
C ILE A 789 -15.92 -26.41 -3.21
N ILE A 790 -16.25 -26.97 -2.03
CA ILE A 790 -16.69 -26.19 -0.86
C ILE A 790 -15.61 -25.22 -0.42
N VAL A 791 -14.38 -25.69 -0.27
CA VAL A 791 -13.23 -24.88 0.15
C VAL A 791 -12.91 -23.81 -0.90
N GLY A 792 -13.03 -24.14 -2.18
CA GLY A 792 -12.88 -23.18 -3.28
C GLY A 792 -13.90 -22.04 -3.21
N LEU A 793 -15.17 -22.38 -2.96
CA LEU A 793 -16.24 -21.38 -2.77
C LEU A 793 -16.01 -20.53 -1.50
N LEU A 794 -15.55 -21.14 -0.40
CA LEU A 794 -15.15 -20.39 0.80
C LEU A 794 -13.97 -19.45 0.52
N GLY A 795 -12.99 -19.88 -0.27
CA GLY A 795 -11.87 -19.06 -0.71
C GLY A 795 -12.29 -17.88 -1.57
N ILE A 796 -13.25 -18.07 -2.49
CA ILE A 796 -13.88 -17.00 -3.29
C ILE A 796 -14.59 -16.00 -2.38
N GLY A 797 -15.40 -16.48 -1.43
CA GLY A 797 -16.06 -15.63 -0.44
C GLY A 797 -15.07 -14.86 0.43
N GLY A 798 -14.00 -15.52 0.89
CA GLY A 798 -12.92 -14.90 1.65
C GLY A 798 -12.17 -13.84 0.85
N ALA A 799 -11.87 -14.07 -0.43
CA ALA A 799 -11.24 -13.09 -1.31
C ALA A 799 -12.14 -11.85 -1.51
N ALA A 800 -13.45 -12.04 -1.62
CA ALA A 800 -14.41 -10.93 -1.69
C ALA A 800 -14.43 -10.13 -0.38
N LEU A 801 -14.36 -10.78 0.79
CA LEU A 801 -14.24 -10.09 2.08
C LEU A 801 -12.94 -9.29 2.19
N VAL A 802 -11.82 -9.85 1.71
CA VAL A 802 -10.53 -9.14 1.67
C VAL A 802 -10.62 -7.91 0.75
N ALA A 803 -11.28 -8.02 -0.40
CA ALA A 803 -11.52 -6.90 -1.29
C ALA A 803 -12.37 -5.80 -0.64
N ALA A 804 -13.44 -6.18 0.07
CA ALA A 804 -14.30 -5.25 0.80
C ALA A 804 -13.57 -4.55 1.96
N ALA A 805 -12.62 -5.22 2.61
CA ALA A 805 -11.81 -4.66 3.70
C ALA A 805 -10.75 -3.64 3.26
N ASN A 806 -10.58 -3.43 1.95
CA ASN A 806 -9.63 -2.48 1.34
C ASN A 806 -8.21 -2.56 1.95
N ILE A 807 -7.66 -3.77 2.06
CA ILE A 807 -6.32 -3.96 2.62
C ILE A 807 -5.26 -3.23 1.78
N LYS A 808 -4.32 -2.56 2.45
CA LYS A 808 -3.24 -1.79 1.78
C LYS A 808 -2.11 -2.70 1.28
N ASN A 809 -1.83 -3.79 1.99
CA ASN A 809 -0.76 -4.72 1.69
C ASN A 809 -1.22 -6.17 1.93
N ALA A 810 -1.26 -6.97 0.86
CA ALA A 810 -1.67 -8.37 0.94
C ALA A 810 -0.68 -9.26 1.69
N PHE A 811 0.63 -8.98 1.56
CA PHE A 811 1.68 -9.75 2.22
C PHE A 811 1.60 -9.63 3.74
N ASP A 812 1.44 -8.42 4.28
CA ASP A 812 1.39 -8.21 5.73
C ASP A 812 0.15 -8.87 6.35
N THR A 813 -0.98 -8.79 5.64
CA THR A 813 -2.22 -9.49 6.01
C THR A 813 -2.01 -11.00 6.07
N PHE A 814 -1.33 -11.57 5.07
CA PHE A 814 -1.01 -13.00 5.00
C PHE A 814 -0.09 -13.46 6.13
N MET A 815 0.99 -12.72 6.40
CA MET A 815 1.90 -13.03 7.51
C MET A 815 1.18 -12.98 8.86
N GLY A 816 0.21 -12.08 9.01
CA GLY A 816 -0.64 -12.02 10.18
C GLY A 816 -1.51 -13.26 10.42
N ILE A 817 -1.93 -13.97 9.37
CA ILE A 817 -2.74 -15.20 9.45
C ILE A 817 -1.87 -16.43 9.73
N ILE A 818 -0.76 -16.58 8.99
CA ILE A 818 0.14 -17.74 9.12
C ILE A 818 0.74 -17.84 10.53
N GLY A 819 1.18 -16.72 11.09
CA GLY A 819 1.88 -16.71 12.38
C GLY A 819 1.08 -17.28 13.57
N LEU A 820 -0.26 -17.20 13.54
CA LEU A 820 -1.10 -17.58 14.69
C LEU A 820 -1.21 -19.10 14.88
N ALA A 821 -1.43 -19.87 13.82
CA ALA A 821 -1.71 -21.31 13.93
C ALA A 821 -0.58 -22.20 13.40
N THR A 822 0.11 -21.80 12.34
CA THR A 822 1.08 -22.66 11.66
C THR A 822 2.45 -22.68 12.34
N GLY A 823 2.80 -21.62 13.09
CA GLY A 823 4.00 -21.58 13.94
C GLY A 823 4.03 -22.74 14.92
N SER A 824 2.95 -22.89 15.71
CA SER A 824 2.78 -24.00 16.65
C SER A 824 2.84 -25.36 15.96
N LEU A 825 2.25 -25.49 14.77
CA LEU A 825 2.28 -26.74 14.02
C LEU A 825 3.72 -27.17 13.66
N GLY A 826 4.55 -26.25 13.16
CA GLY A 826 5.96 -26.52 12.94
C GLY A 826 6.70 -26.93 14.21
N GLY A 827 6.39 -26.27 15.34
CA GLY A 827 6.95 -26.60 16.65
C GLY A 827 6.62 -28.03 17.11
N ILE A 828 5.38 -28.50 16.88
CA ILE A 828 4.97 -29.89 17.17
C ILE A 828 5.77 -30.88 16.33
N PHE A 829 5.91 -30.63 15.02
CA PHE A 829 6.69 -31.51 14.13
C PHE A 829 8.16 -31.55 14.55
N ALA A 830 8.76 -30.40 14.85
CA ALA A 830 10.13 -30.34 15.36
C ALA A 830 10.29 -31.11 16.67
N MET A 831 9.35 -30.98 17.60
CA MET A 831 9.38 -31.74 18.85
C MET A 831 9.27 -33.25 18.60
N GLY A 832 8.42 -33.68 17.68
CA GLY A 832 8.26 -35.09 17.32
C GLY A 832 9.54 -35.68 16.71
N VAL A 833 10.13 -34.96 15.76
CA VAL A 833 11.28 -35.41 14.96
C VAL A 833 12.58 -35.36 15.77
N PHE A 834 12.83 -34.26 16.49
CA PHE A 834 14.12 -34.00 17.16
C PHE A 834 14.16 -34.41 18.64
N THR A 835 13.06 -34.83 19.24
CA THR A 835 13.05 -35.22 20.66
C THR A 835 12.48 -36.60 20.89
N ARG A 836 13.12 -37.36 21.79
CA ARG A 836 12.64 -38.67 22.26
C ARG A 836 11.58 -38.54 23.36
N ARG A 837 11.69 -37.48 24.17
CA ARG A 837 10.87 -37.29 25.37
C ARG A 837 9.57 -36.52 25.14
N GLY A 838 9.37 -35.93 23.96
CA GLY A 838 8.10 -35.28 23.61
C GLY A 838 6.92 -36.26 23.73
N ASN A 839 5.83 -35.83 24.37
CA ASN A 839 4.59 -36.60 24.49
C ASN A 839 3.38 -35.78 24.03
N GLY A 840 2.22 -36.42 23.85
CA GLY A 840 1.05 -35.75 23.28
C GLY A 840 0.42 -34.67 24.16
N ARG A 841 0.53 -34.77 25.49
CA ARG A 841 0.07 -33.70 26.40
C ARG A 841 0.96 -32.47 26.27
N GLY A 842 2.27 -32.65 26.30
CA GLY A 842 3.22 -31.58 26.07
C GLY A 842 3.08 -30.95 24.70
N ALA A 843 2.83 -31.73 23.64
CA ALA A 843 2.56 -31.21 22.30
C ALA A 843 1.37 -30.24 22.27
N MET A 844 0.24 -30.62 22.87
CA MET A 844 -0.95 -29.76 22.91
C MET A 844 -0.74 -28.52 23.79
N ILE A 845 -0.09 -28.67 24.96
CA ILE A 845 0.24 -27.53 25.83
C ILE A 845 1.14 -26.53 25.10
N GLY A 846 2.19 -27.03 24.43
CA GLY A 846 3.08 -26.21 23.61
C GLY A 846 2.32 -25.49 22.50
N ALA A 847 1.45 -26.21 21.78
CA ALA A 847 0.70 -25.66 20.67
C ALA A 847 -0.23 -24.51 21.07
N VAL A 848 -1.00 -24.71 22.15
CA VAL A 848 -1.87 -23.68 22.73
C VAL A 848 -1.04 -22.50 23.23
N THR A 849 0.09 -22.78 23.89
CA THR A 849 0.98 -21.70 24.36
C THR A 849 1.52 -20.87 23.20
N GLY A 850 1.97 -21.49 22.11
CA GLY A 850 2.43 -20.76 20.92
C GLY A 850 1.34 -19.85 20.32
N ILE A 851 0.11 -20.36 20.21
CA ILE A 851 -1.04 -19.56 19.72
C ILE A 851 -1.32 -18.39 20.67
N VAL A 852 -1.37 -18.66 21.98
CA VAL A 852 -1.67 -17.64 23.00
C VAL A 852 -0.60 -16.57 23.06
N VAL A 853 0.68 -16.91 22.96
CA VAL A 853 1.79 -15.94 22.96
C VAL A 853 1.68 -15.01 21.75
N VAL A 854 1.53 -15.56 20.53
CA VAL A 854 1.39 -14.73 19.32
C VAL A 854 0.11 -13.90 19.37
N GLY A 855 -1.01 -14.50 19.80
CA GLY A 855 -2.29 -13.81 19.95
C GLY A 855 -2.22 -12.66 20.96
N PHE A 856 -1.55 -12.88 22.09
CA PHE A 856 -1.32 -11.88 23.12
C PHE A 856 -0.47 -10.72 22.59
N ILE A 857 0.65 -10.99 21.90
CA ILE A 857 1.49 -9.94 21.29
C ILE A 857 0.65 -9.07 20.35
N LYS A 858 -0.07 -9.68 19.39
CA LYS A 858 -0.89 -8.94 18.44
C LYS A 858 -2.03 -8.16 19.09
N PHE A 859 -2.70 -8.76 20.08
CA PHE A 859 -3.79 -8.09 20.79
C PHE A 859 -3.26 -6.91 21.60
N ALA A 860 -2.19 -7.10 22.37
CA ALA A 860 -1.63 -6.11 23.25
C ALA A 860 -0.99 -4.93 22.47
N GLU A 861 -0.43 -5.17 21.28
CA GLU A 861 -0.03 -4.13 20.33
C GLU A 861 -1.23 -3.31 19.84
N LYS A 862 -2.34 -3.98 19.47
CA LYS A 862 -3.55 -3.32 18.97
C LYS A 862 -4.21 -2.40 19.99
N ILE A 863 -4.19 -2.75 21.28
CA ILE A 863 -4.81 -1.96 22.35
C ILE A 863 -3.82 -1.05 23.09
N GLY A 864 -2.58 -0.94 22.61
CA GLY A 864 -1.58 -0.02 23.16
C GLY A 864 -1.07 -0.38 24.56
N ILE A 865 -1.31 -1.60 25.06
CA ILE A 865 -0.81 -2.06 26.36
C ILE A 865 0.69 -2.37 26.30
N VAL A 866 1.20 -2.77 25.13
CA VAL A 866 2.64 -3.01 24.93
C VAL A 866 3.32 -1.65 24.73
N ALA A 867 4.13 -1.25 25.72
CA ALA A 867 5.02 -0.10 25.57
C ALA A 867 5.86 -0.26 24.28
N GLU A 868 6.16 0.83 23.59
CA GLU A 868 6.99 0.87 22.38
C GLU A 868 8.34 0.13 22.56
N LYS A 869 8.78 -0.03 23.81
CA LYS A 869 9.97 -0.81 24.20
C LYS A 869 9.84 -2.34 24.00
N ILE A 870 8.64 -2.91 23.93
CA ILE A 870 8.36 -4.36 23.92
C ILE A 870 7.72 -4.83 22.58
N GLN A 871 7.44 -3.93 21.64
CA GLN A 871 6.88 -4.28 20.33
C GLN A 871 7.76 -5.29 19.57
N VAL A 872 7.14 -6.14 18.75
CA VAL A 872 7.86 -7.14 17.95
C VAL A 872 7.41 -7.07 16.51
N ALA A 873 8.37 -7.14 15.58
CA ALA A 873 8.08 -7.18 14.16
C ALA A 873 7.14 -8.36 13.83
N GLY A 874 5.98 -8.08 13.25
CA GLY A 874 4.95 -9.09 12.97
C GLY A 874 5.42 -10.26 12.08
N ILE A 875 6.51 -10.08 11.31
CA ILE A 875 7.12 -11.16 10.52
C ILE A 875 7.74 -12.27 11.39
N LEU A 876 8.08 -11.99 12.65
CA LEU A 876 8.61 -12.96 13.62
C LEU A 876 7.53 -13.84 14.26
N ASN A 877 6.24 -13.60 14.02
CA ASN A 877 5.16 -14.35 14.65
C ASN A 877 5.29 -15.86 14.46
N ALA A 878 5.69 -16.32 13.26
CA ALA A 878 5.92 -17.73 12.99
C ALA A 878 7.10 -18.31 13.81
N PHE A 879 8.20 -17.55 13.92
CA PHE A 879 9.36 -17.93 14.74
C PHE A 879 8.99 -18.01 16.23
N ILE A 880 8.25 -17.02 16.74
CA ILE A 880 7.80 -16.99 18.14
C ILE A 880 6.85 -18.14 18.43
N GLY A 881 5.84 -18.35 17.59
CA GLY A 881 4.89 -19.46 17.75
C GLY A 881 5.58 -20.81 17.72
N PHE A 882 6.51 -21.01 16.77
CA PHE A 882 7.31 -22.23 16.66
C PHE A 882 8.14 -22.49 17.91
N THR A 883 8.95 -21.50 18.33
CA THR A 883 9.89 -21.66 19.44
C THR A 883 9.18 -21.80 20.78
N SER A 884 8.13 -21.01 21.01
CA SER A 884 7.29 -21.12 22.21
C SER A 884 6.64 -22.50 22.31
N CYS A 885 6.10 -23.01 21.19
CA CYS A 885 5.51 -24.34 21.15
C CYS A 885 6.54 -25.43 21.44
N LEU A 886 7.72 -25.36 20.80
CA LEU A 886 8.77 -26.37 20.97
C LEU A 886 9.31 -26.38 22.41
N VAL A 887 9.66 -25.22 22.96
CA VAL A 887 10.29 -25.11 24.28
C VAL A 887 9.29 -25.49 25.38
N VAL A 888 8.12 -24.86 25.41
CA VAL A 888 7.12 -25.13 26.45
C VAL A 888 6.56 -26.53 26.31
N GLY A 889 6.32 -26.99 25.09
CA GLY A 889 5.83 -28.34 24.85
C GLY A 889 6.83 -29.42 25.27
N TYR A 890 8.13 -29.19 25.06
CA TYR A 890 9.17 -30.10 25.53
C TYR A 890 9.26 -30.13 27.06
N LEU A 891 9.28 -28.97 27.72
CA LEU A 891 9.31 -28.89 29.19
C LEU A 891 8.06 -29.54 29.82
N ALA A 892 6.88 -29.27 29.27
CA ALA A 892 5.64 -29.91 29.70
C ALA A 892 5.66 -31.43 29.47
N SER A 893 6.28 -31.89 28.38
CA SER A 893 6.47 -33.32 28.13
C SER A 893 7.36 -33.95 29.22
N LEU A 894 8.45 -33.29 29.61
CA LEU A 894 9.30 -33.76 30.72
C LEU A 894 8.53 -33.83 32.03
N ALA A 895 7.74 -32.80 32.35
CA ALA A 895 6.95 -32.73 33.58
C ALA A 895 5.80 -33.76 33.64
N THR A 896 5.29 -34.20 32.49
CA THR A 896 4.15 -35.14 32.39
C THR A 896 4.57 -36.59 32.13
N GLY A 897 5.83 -36.95 32.42
CA GLY A 897 6.34 -38.33 32.32
C GLY A 897 6.87 -38.70 30.94
N GLY A 898 7.63 -37.80 30.30
CA GLY A 898 8.03 -37.85 28.89
C GLY A 898 8.50 -39.20 28.31
N GLY A 899 8.24 -39.37 27.01
CA GLY A 899 8.66 -40.53 26.18
C GLY A 899 7.69 -41.72 26.22
N THR A 900 7.07 -42.04 25.08
CA THR A 900 6.54 -43.38 24.77
C THR A 900 7.64 -44.20 24.09
N GLU A 901 7.64 -45.54 24.16
CA GLU A 901 8.60 -46.37 23.38
C GLU A 901 8.60 -46.01 21.88
N GLN A 902 7.42 -45.66 21.34
CA GLN A 902 7.23 -45.17 19.97
C GLN A 902 7.99 -43.86 19.66
N GLY A 903 8.33 -43.07 20.68
CA GLY A 903 9.06 -41.81 20.55
C GLY A 903 10.53 -41.96 20.18
N GLU A 904 11.17 -43.10 20.50
CA GLU A 904 12.52 -43.38 20.01
C GLU A 904 12.50 -43.80 18.53
N GLU A 905 11.63 -44.72 18.14
CA GLU A 905 11.55 -45.25 16.76
C GLU A 905 11.11 -44.21 15.71
N LEU A 906 10.25 -43.25 16.10
CA LEU A 906 9.68 -42.23 15.21
C LEU A 906 10.38 -40.86 15.32
N SER A 907 11.65 -40.86 15.75
CA SER A 907 12.53 -39.68 15.85
C SER A 907 13.83 -39.88 15.07
N ILE A 908 14.63 -38.81 14.88
CA ILE A 908 15.99 -38.87 14.27
C ILE A 908 16.95 -39.80 15.01
N HIS A 909 16.56 -40.28 16.19
CA HIS A 909 17.37 -41.16 17.02
C HIS A 909 16.98 -42.64 16.93
N GLY A 910 15.88 -42.98 16.25
CA GLY A 910 15.47 -44.36 16.05
C GLY A 910 16.48 -45.11 15.20
N LYS A 911 16.81 -46.36 15.56
CA LYS A 911 17.70 -47.19 14.72
C LYS A 911 17.06 -47.34 13.35
N ALA A 912 17.81 -46.97 12.31
CA ALA A 912 17.48 -47.35 10.95
C ALA A 912 17.61 -48.87 10.85
N GLY A 913 16.52 -49.60 11.09
CA GLY A 913 16.40 -50.98 10.63
C GLY A 913 16.63 -50.95 9.11
N GLY A 914 17.70 -51.63 8.69
CA GLY A 914 18.14 -51.73 7.30
C GLY A 914 17.16 -52.47 6.41
#